data_AF-A0A6M3LFR1-F1
#
_entry.id   AF-A0A6M3LFR1-F1
#
_cell.length_a   1.000
_cell.length_b   1.000
_cell.length_c   1.000
_cell.angle_alpha   90.00
_cell.angle_beta   90.00
_cell.angle_gamma   90.00
#
_symmetry.space_group_name_H-M   'P 1'
#
loop_
_entity.id
_entity.type
_entity.pdbx_description
1 polymer ?
#
loop_
_entity_poly.entity_id
_entity_poly.type
_entity_poly.pdbx_seq_one_letter_code
_entity_poly.pdbx_strand_id
1 'polypeptide(L)'
;MRQVNLNGTYFPIHSDIRTKRINPWKAKLGASSLEYSDFSQAELEEYFDFRNGIGKKRGVGSDSRLDWSEGIDFTSEGQAVLDPLVTTAGTFAEAPVKILDFQDATYAVGTSKVSKWNTSTSAWDTKWDVKEIFDCDTAWVSEQGANASGVQYTDIMKEGTASTLVTIGAAATTGDVLSKAISEVDLTSKNNVCFWLYLVSGTVSASDFSFKLYDGAVLKATVNIPAGVTSTWGYHKVTADLSACTAIDNIILYMNTDRGALSFILDIITADPFLATPLDAVVVTDATDEYLVVSDANFAIYSTDGATWIGLVGCQGYLAWYDTKLRSIDTDGGTVRSSAANNVDGTWTTFDLTGDFGTVYSLFEGKLLADGTPTIYFTGTKGLYTIDVTNEIAYQQEVAYPPLTYAGHKGMYWNSNVWVATGYGILKVAPSVATFIGPDLDDGLPSGYQGLIYDLETVNNWLVFCVNGGTTDKSSILKRNSTLGGNLQIYTTSAANNPIACLHHSPSSLYTNGRLWFGEGTGIKYMMFTDTTSNVKQVATYTYVNDSGYGKFPIFRKLAAISKTALGVAAITKSCVDVNNEYIEVFYGLNGAAPTTSLGTFLTSPKPTALTFNSGLGTAFYTIQLAVKLYRGATTTNSPELESLMFYYIPCPSTILAWQFRIECTDENSAETIAAMEAIRDTNTLVAFYPSGDVNKTSYNIKLTQLGEQVMFEEQGAKQGYLDVTCEEVFKG
;
A
#
# COMPACT_ATOMS: atom_id res chain seq x y z
N MET A 1 -7.91 -11.80 76.69
CA MET A 1 -6.79 -11.18 75.92
C MET A 1 -7.19 -11.19 74.45
N ARG A 2 -7.11 -10.06 73.74
CA ARG A 2 -7.38 -10.04 72.29
C ARG A 2 -6.12 -10.51 71.56
N GLN A 3 -6.30 -11.31 70.51
CA GLN A 3 -5.19 -11.83 69.70
C GLN A 3 -5.48 -11.60 68.23
N VAL A 4 -4.43 -11.38 67.44
CA VAL A 4 -4.49 -11.41 65.98
C VAL A 4 -3.77 -12.65 65.48
N ASN A 5 -4.22 -13.21 64.35
CA ASN A 5 -3.49 -14.29 63.69
C ASN A 5 -2.76 -13.71 62.48
N LEU A 6 -1.44 -13.91 62.44
CA LEU A 6 -0.57 -13.54 61.34
C LEU A 6 0.19 -14.79 60.88
N ASN A 7 -0.08 -15.22 59.66
CA ASN A 7 0.54 -16.41 59.05
C ASN A 7 0.43 -17.68 59.91
N GLY A 8 -0.71 -17.91 60.57
CA GLY A 8 -0.93 -19.07 61.43
C GLY A 8 -0.42 -18.89 62.87
N THR A 9 0.27 -17.80 63.20
CA THR A 9 0.77 -17.51 64.54
C THR A 9 -0.12 -16.49 65.25
N TYR A 10 -0.47 -16.75 66.51
CA TYR A 10 -1.33 -15.88 67.32
C TYR A 10 -0.50 -14.90 68.15
N PHE A 11 -0.76 -13.62 67.99
CA PHE A 11 -0.06 -12.54 68.68
C PHE A 11 -1.01 -11.78 69.62
N PRO A 12 -0.69 -11.65 70.92
CA PRO A 12 -1.50 -10.86 71.85
C PRO A 12 -1.39 -9.37 71.51
N ILE A 13 -2.53 -8.69 71.46
CA ILE A 13 -2.58 -7.24 71.18
C ILE A 13 -2.99 -6.46 72.42
N HIS A 14 -2.28 -5.36 72.67
CA HIS A 14 -2.53 -4.46 73.80
C HIS A 14 -3.41 -3.25 73.42
N SER A 15 -3.47 -2.90 72.13
CA SER A 15 -4.26 -1.77 71.63
C SER A 15 -5.47 -2.23 70.80
N ASP A 16 -6.42 -1.32 70.58
CA ASP A 16 -7.41 -1.49 69.52
C ASP A 16 -6.70 -1.55 68.15
N ILE A 17 -7.23 -2.40 67.25
CA ILE A 17 -6.79 -2.45 65.86
C ILE A 17 -7.39 -1.25 65.14
N ARG A 18 -6.54 -0.36 64.63
CA ARG A 18 -6.96 0.81 63.87
C ARG A 18 -6.77 0.56 62.39
N THR A 19 -7.80 0.80 61.60
CA THR A 19 -7.66 0.88 60.14
C THR A 19 -7.23 2.29 59.75
N LYS A 20 -6.13 2.40 59.03
CA LYS A 20 -5.63 3.66 58.47
C LYS A 20 -5.65 3.57 56.95
N ARG A 21 -6.09 4.63 56.28
CA ARG A 21 -5.89 4.77 54.84
C ARG A 21 -4.45 5.19 54.61
N ILE A 22 -3.71 4.39 53.86
CA ILE A 22 -2.33 4.73 53.48
C ILE A 22 -2.28 5.16 52.02
N ASN A 23 -1.34 6.06 51.72
CA ASN A 23 -1.12 6.47 50.35
C ASN A 23 -0.49 5.29 49.59
N PRO A 24 -1.10 4.80 48.50
CA PRO A 24 -0.55 3.71 47.70
C PRO A 24 0.79 4.05 47.02
N TRP A 25 1.14 5.33 46.95
CA TRP A 25 2.44 5.76 46.44
C TRP A 25 3.52 5.54 47.52
N LYS A 26 4.49 4.67 47.23
CA LYS A 26 5.72 4.58 48.04
C LYS A 26 6.39 5.95 48.03
N ALA A 27 6.67 6.50 49.21
CA ALA A 27 7.57 7.66 49.32
C ALA A 27 8.90 7.28 48.67
N LYS A 28 9.32 8.04 47.64
CA LYS A 28 10.64 7.90 47.06
C LYS A 28 11.64 8.35 48.13
N LEU A 29 12.45 7.42 48.66
CA LEU A 29 13.61 7.76 49.47
C LEU A 29 14.74 8.22 48.53
N GLY A 30 14.72 9.49 48.16
CA GLY A 30 15.85 10.16 47.52
C GLY A 30 16.69 10.88 48.57
N ALA A 31 18.01 10.99 48.35
CA ALA A 31 18.93 11.72 49.24
C ALA A 31 18.77 13.27 49.17
N SER A 32 17.85 13.77 48.36
CA SER A 32 17.46 15.19 48.27
C SER A 32 16.20 15.47 49.09
N SER A 33 15.98 16.73 49.46
CA SER A 33 14.77 17.14 50.19
C SER A 33 13.50 16.67 49.47
N LEU A 34 12.49 16.22 50.22
CA LEU A 34 11.14 15.94 49.70
C LEU A 34 10.61 17.22 49.04
N GLU A 35 10.48 17.23 47.73
CA GLU A 35 9.91 18.36 47.00
C GLU A 35 8.40 18.16 46.84
N TYR A 36 7.64 19.24 46.72
CA TYR A 36 6.18 19.18 46.48
C TYR A 36 5.84 18.42 45.17
N SER A 37 6.79 18.35 44.24
CA SER A 37 6.73 17.54 43.01
C SER A 37 6.64 16.03 43.27
N ASP A 38 7.10 15.55 44.43
CA ASP A 38 7.07 14.13 44.80
C ASP A 38 5.66 13.63 45.20
N PHE A 39 4.67 14.52 45.40
CA PHE A 39 3.38 14.14 45.99
C PHE A 39 2.09 14.49 45.22
N SER A 40 2.10 15.25 44.13
CA SER A 40 0.82 15.47 43.38
C SER A 40 0.92 16.13 42.00
N GLN A 41 1.98 15.94 41.23
CA GLN A 41 1.98 16.48 39.87
C GLN A 41 1.35 15.44 38.92
N ALA A 42 0.35 15.89 38.14
CA ALA A 42 -0.20 15.09 37.07
C ALA A 42 0.95 14.52 36.23
N GLU A 43 0.86 13.24 35.90
CA GLU A 43 1.79 12.64 34.96
C GLU A 43 1.55 13.25 33.57
N LEU A 44 2.66 13.52 32.89
CA LEU A 44 2.70 14.04 31.54
C LEU A 44 3.22 12.93 30.62
N GLU A 45 2.45 12.63 29.58
CA GLU A 45 2.92 11.84 28.44
C GLU A 45 2.99 12.77 27.23
N GLU A 46 4.15 12.86 26.60
CA GLU A 46 4.35 13.65 25.38
C GLU A 46 4.46 12.73 24.17
N TYR A 47 3.62 12.98 23.16
CA TYR A 47 3.75 12.41 21.82
C TYR A 47 4.43 13.44 20.93
N PHE A 48 5.67 13.13 20.58
CA PHE A 48 6.50 13.93 19.68
C PHE A 48 7.17 12.99 18.66
N ASP A 49 7.80 13.57 17.65
CA ASP A 49 8.55 12.82 16.63
C ASP A 49 7.74 11.70 15.94
N PHE A 50 6.75 12.11 15.16
CA PHE A 50 5.81 11.21 14.47
C PHE A 50 6.39 10.44 13.26
N ARG A 51 7.71 10.48 13.05
CA ARG A 51 8.39 10.04 11.81
C ARG A 51 8.35 8.53 11.51
N ASN A 52 8.02 7.70 12.49
CA ASN A 52 8.09 6.23 12.35
C ASN A 52 6.83 5.58 11.73
N GLY A 53 5.88 6.40 11.23
CA GLY A 53 4.67 5.95 10.54
C GLY A 53 3.78 5.02 11.36
N ILE A 54 2.92 4.29 10.65
CA ILE A 54 2.02 3.26 11.21
C ILE A 54 2.88 2.07 11.65
N GLY A 55 2.64 1.49 12.84
CA GLY A 55 3.35 0.25 13.17
C GLY A 55 3.28 -0.29 14.60
N LYS A 56 2.55 0.31 15.55
CA LYS A 56 2.29 -0.33 16.86
C LYS A 56 0.94 0.10 17.44
N LYS A 57 -0.02 -0.83 17.49
CA LYS A 57 -1.33 -0.65 18.18
C LYS A 57 -1.19 -0.33 19.68
N ARG A 58 -0.03 -0.63 20.27
CA ARG A 58 0.21 -0.56 21.71
C ARG A 58 1.59 0.06 21.99
N GLY A 59 1.60 1.15 22.75
CA GLY A 59 2.84 1.77 23.22
C GLY A 59 3.63 0.88 24.16
N VAL A 60 4.96 0.94 24.03
CA VAL A 60 5.96 0.42 24.98
C VAL A 60 7.09 1.47 25.08
N GLY A 61 6.80 2.64 25.67
CA GLY A 61 7.75 3.75 25.81
C GLY A 61 7.59 4.88 24.79
N SER A 62 8.46 5.90 24.90
CA SER A 62 8.44 7.20 24.20
C SER A 62 8.77 7.17 22.71
N ASP A 63 9.07 6.00 22.13
CA ASP A 63 9.38 5.84 20.71
C ASP A 63 8.09 5.70 19.87
N SER A 64 7.06 6.47 20.19
CA SER A 64 5.68 6.24 19.77
C SER A 64 5.50 6.36 18.25
N ARG A 65 5.24 5.22 17.61
CA ARG A 65 4.68 5.11 16.25
C ARG A 65 3.22 5.56 16.23
N LEU A 66 2.67 5.93 15.09
CA LEU A 66 1.24 6.11 14.93
C LEU A 66 0.53 4.74 14.94
N ASP A 67 -0.70 4.71 15.43
CA ASP A 67 -1.57 3.54 15.25
C ASP A 67 -2.13 3.54 13.82
N TRP A 68 -2.55 4.71 13.33
CA TRP A 68 -3.08 4.90 11.99
C TRP A 68 -3.09 6.39 11.62
N SER A 69 -2.96 6.73 10.34
CA SER A 69 -3.22 8.07 9.84
C SER A 69 -3.94 8.01 8.51
N GLU A 70 -4.84 8.97 8.27
CA GLU A 70 -5.52 9.18 7.00
C GLU A 70 -5.59 10.69 6.77
N GLY A 71 -5.05 11.19 5.66
CA GLY A 71 -5.08 12.61 5.33
C GLY A 71 -4.08 13.48 6.12
N ILE A 72 -3.07 12.88 6.75
CA ILE A 72 -2.05 13.60 7.55
C ILE A 72 -0.67 13.10 7.16
N ASP A 73 0.17 14.03 6.74
CA ASP A 73 1.55 13.82 6.39
C ASP A 73 2.47 14.05 7.60
N PHE A 74 3.19 13.00 7.99
CA PHE A 74 4.17 13.00 9.09
C PHE A 74 5.62 12.90 8.59
N THR A 75 5.87 13.22 7.32
CA THR A 75 7.21 13.11 6.72
C THR A 75 8.15 14.25 7.12
N SER A 76 7.60 15.41 7.48
CA SER A 76 8.40 16.53 8.00
C SER A 76 8.84 16.24 9.43
N GLU A 77 10.14 16.46 9.70
CA GLU A 77 10.70 16.24 11.03
C GLU A 77 9.98 17.10 12.08
N GLY A 78 9.44 16.43 13.10
CA GLY A 78 8.78 17.08 14.23
C GLY A 78 7.47 17.79 13.90
N GLN A 79 6.84 17.51 12.75
CA GLN A 79 5.62 18.19 12.34
C GLN A 79 4.64 17.24 11.63
N ALA A 80 3.36 17.34 11.98
CA ALA A 80 2.26 16.77 11.21
C ALA A 80 1.55 17.87 10.42
N VAL A 81 1.34 17.66 9.13
CA VAL A 81 0.62 18.57 8.23
C VAL A 81 -0.44 17.80 7.45
N LEU A 82 -1.31 18.48 6.73
CA LEU A 82 -2.29 17.84 5.85
C LEU A 82 -1.59 17.09 4.71
N ASP A 83 -2.23 16.04 4.19
CA ASP A 83 -1.79 15.34 2.98
C ASP A 83 -1.97 16.21 1.71
N PRO A 84 -1.29 15.88 0.59
CA PRO A 84 -1.45 16.59 -0.67
C PRO A 84 -2.88 16.52 -1.21
N LEU A 85 -3.33 17.62 -1.82
CA LEU A 85 -4.59 17.65 -2.54
C LEU A 85 -4.57 16.70 -3.74
N VAL A 86 -5.53 15.77 -3.76
CA VAL A 86 -5.74 14.87 -4.91
C VAL A 86 -6.63 15.54 -5.93
N THR A 87 -6.20 15.52 -7.20
CA THR A 87 -6.93 16.06 -8.35
C THR A 87 -7.29 14.95 -9.32
N THR A 88 -8.54 14.92 -9.77
CA THR A 88 -8.96 14.02 -10.87
C THR A 88 -8.45 14.56 -12.20
N ALA A 89 -7.69 13.75 -12.93
CA ALA A 89 -7.08 14.09 -14.20
C ALA A 89 -8.05 13.82 -15.35
N GLY A 90 -9.11 14.61 -15.48
CA GLY A 90 -10.12 14.42 -16.54
C GLY A 90 -10.72 13.01 -16.57
N THR A 91 -11.33 12.64 -17.70
CA THR A 91 -11.92 11.31 -17.91
C THR A 91 -11.00 10.49 -18.80
N PHE A 92 -10.43 9.40 -18.26
CA PHE A 92 -9.70 8.41 -19.05
C PHE A 92 -10.65 7.33 -19.62
N ALA A 93 -11.74 6.98 -18.93
CA ALA A 93 -12.81 6.07 -19.37
C ALA A 93 -12.43 4.58 -19.54
N GLU A 94 -11.20 4.18 -19.18
CA GLU A 94 -10.75 2.78 -19.14
C GLU A 94 -9.90 2.57 -17.89
N ALA A 95 -9.69 1.33 -17.47
CA ALA A 95 -8.76 1.04 -16.39
C ALA A 95 -7.32 1.25 -16.88
N PRO A 96 -6.55 2.18 -16.31
CA PRO A 96 -5.16 2.38 -16.70
C PRO A 96 -4.30 1.22 -16.18
N VAL A 97 -3.56 0.59 -17.09
CA VAL A 97 -2.58 -0.46 -16.82
C VAL A 97 -1.24 0.14 -16.43
N LYS A 98 -0.82 1.21 -17.10
CA LYS A 98 0.48 1.87 -16.89
C LYS A 98 0.36 3.37 -17.07
N ILE A 99 1.13 4.13 -16.32
CA ILE A 99 1.37 5.56 -16.52
C ILE A 99 2.88 5.74 -16.61
N LEU A 100 3.35 6.64 -17.48
CA LEU A 100 4.77 6.90 -17.71
C LEU A 100 4.96 8.29 -18.35
N ASP A 101 6.18 8.78 -18.36
CA ASP A 101 6.55 10.01 -19.07
C ASP A 101 7.33 9.71 -20.34
N PHE A 102 6.97 10.37 -21.43
CA PHE A 102 7.59 10.24 -22.75
C PHE A 102 7.58 11.61 -23.45
N GLN A 103 8.73 12.05 -23.99
CA GLN A 103 8.88 13.32 -24.71
C GLN A 103 8.18 14.52 -24.04
N ASP A 104 8.57 14.81 -22.80
CA ASP A 104 8.06 15.93 -21.99
C ASP A 104 6.53 15.91 -21.79
N ALA A 105 5.92 14.73 -21.73
CA ALA A 105 4.52 14.57 -21.38
C ALA A 105 4.24 13.25 -20.67
N THR A 106 3.22 13.24 -19.82
CA THR A 106 2.70 12.00 -19.24
C THR A 106 1.73 11.30 -20.19
N TYR A 107 1.92 10.00 -20.34
CA TYR A 107 1.07 9.09 -21.07
C TYR A 107 0.43 8.08 -20.12
N ALA A 108 -0.78 7.65 -20.47
CA ALA A 108 -1.46 6.56 -19.80
C ALA A 108 -1.87 5.49 -20.80
N VAL A 109 -1.64 4.24 -20.43
CA VAL A 109 -1.97 3.05 -21.20
C VAL A 109 -3.16 2.38 -20.53
N GLY A 110 -4.26 2.24 -21.26
CA GLY A 110 -5.45 1.48 -20.87
C GLY A 110 -5.52 0.15 -21.61
N THR A 111 -6.62 -0.57 -21.45
CA THR A 111 -6.80 -1.87 -22.12
C THR A 111 -6.83 -1.76 -23.64
N SER A 112 -7.44 -0.70 -24.18
CA SER A 112 -7.63 -0.55 -25.63
C SER A 112 -7.17 0.81 -26.17
N LYS A 113 -6.45 1.61 -25.37
CA LYS A 113 -5.95 2.91 -25.79
C LYS A 113 -4.69 3.36 -25.07
N VAL A 114 -4.00 4.31 -25.70
CA VAL A 114 -2.93 5.12 -25.12
C VAL A 114 -3.34 6.59 -25.28
N SER A 115 -3.26 7.35 -24.19
CA SER A 115 -3.59 8.77 -24.21
C SER A 115 -2.47 9.61 -23.61
N LYS A 116 -2.31 10.83 -24.12
CA LYS A 116 -1.38 11.84 -23.62
C LYS A 116 -2.12 12.84 -22.75
N TRP A 117 -1.57 13.18 -21.59
CA TRP A 117 -2.13 14.24 -20.75
C TRP A 117 -1.88 15.62 -21.38
N ASN A 118 -2.95 16.36 -21.61
CA ASN A 118 -2.90 17.72 -22.13
C ASN A 118 -3.13 18.74 -21.01
N THR A 119 -2.05 19.42 -20.60
CA THR A 119 -2.08 20.41 -19.51
C THR A 119 -2.94 21.64 -19.83
N SER A 120 -3.12 21.96 -21.11
CA SER A 120 -3.88 23.15 -21.54
C SER A 120 -5.39 22.93 -21.46
N THR A 121 -5.84 21.71 -21.78
CA THR A 121 -7.27 21.34 -21.73
C THR A 121 -7.65 20.60 -20.45
N SER A 122 -6.67 20.16 -19.65
CA SER A 122 -6.86 19.27 -18.51
C SER A 122 -7.63 17.99 -18.88
N ALA A 123 -7.28 17.41 -20.04
CA ALA A 123 -7.90 16.22 -20.60
C ALA A 123 -6.85 15.22 -21.14
N TRP A 124 -7.28 13.97 -21.34
CA TRP A 124 -6.49 12.93 -21.98
C TRP A 124 -6.78 12.92 -23.49
N ASP A 125 -5.77 13.26 -24.29
CA ASP A 125 -5.85 13.20 -25.75
C ASP A 125 -5.50 11.78 -26.21
N THR A 126 -6.46 11.04 -26.76
CA THR A 126 -6.21 9.71 -27.34
C THR A 126 -5.17 9.81 -28.46
N LYS A 127 -4.10 9.01 -28.34
CA LYS A 127 -2.99 8.91 -29.29
C LYS A 127 -2.97 7.58 -30.03
N TRP A 128 -3.44 6.54 -29.38
CA TRP A 128 -3.73 5.26 -29.99
C TRP A 128 -5.00 4.73 -29.38
N ASP A 129 -5.87 4.16 -30.21
CA ASP A 129 -7.02 3.39 -29.78
C ASP A 129 -7.28 2.29 -30.81
N VAL A 130 -7.59 1.11 -30.30
CA VAL A 130 -7.98 -0.01 -31.15
C VAL A 130 -9.34 0.30 -31.76
N LYS A 131 -9.38 0.45 -33.08
CA LYS A 131 -10.62 0.39 -33.86
C LYS A 131 -10.72 -0.98 -34.50
N GLU A 132 -11.37 -1.89 -33.79
CA GLU A 132 -11.73 -3.19 -34.33
C GLU A 132 -12.73 -2.99 -35.48
N ILE A 133 -12.41 -3.59 -36.63
CA ILE A 133 -13.31 -3.69 -37.77
C ILE A 133 -14.05 -5.03 -37.66
N PHE A 134 -13.32 -6.11 -37.38
CA PHE A 134 -13.89 -7.43 -37.15
C PHE A 134 -12.92 -8.37 -36.39
N ASP A 135 -13.40 -9.05 -35.36
CA ASP A 135 -12.64 -9.99 -34.51
C ASP A 135 -12.31 -11.35 -35.18
N CYS A 136 -12.94 -11.70 -36.30
CA CYS A 136 -12.80 -13.01 -36.95
C CYS A 136 -13.35 -14.22 -36.18
N ASP A 137 -14.12 -14.02 -35.10
CA ASP A 137 -14.67 -15.09 -34.26
C ASP A 137 -15.94 -15.73 -34.85
N THR A 138 -16.47 -15.20 -35.95
CA THR A 138 -17.71 -15.69 -36.56
C THR A 138 -17.58 -15.87 -38.07
N ALA A 139 -18.37 -16.78 -38.64
CA ALA A 139 -18.34 -17.09 -40.07
C ALA A 139 -18.67 -15.86 -40.95
N TRP A 140 -18.06 -15.83 -42.13
CA TRP A 140 -18.37 -14.88 -43.21
C TRP A 140 -19.41 -15.47 -44.15
N VAL A 141 -20.16 -14.61 -44.83
CA VAL A 141 -21.12 -15.01 -45.86
C VAL A 141 -20.39 -15.18 -47.18
N SER A 142 -20.64 -16.28 -47.88
CA SER A 142 -20.05 -16.51 -49.20
C SER A 142 -20.81 -15.74 -50.29
N GLU A 143 -20.07 -14.97 -51.09
CA GLU A 143 -20.56 -14.24 -52.26
C GLU A 143 -20.45 -15.06 -53.56
N GLN A 144 -19.73 -16.19 -53.52
CA GLN A 144 -19.55 -17.10 -54.67
C GLN A 144 -20.18 -18.49 -54.44
N GLY A 145 -21.13 -18.58 -53.51
CA GLY A 145 -21.83 -19.83 -53.19
C GLY A 145 -20.85 -20.92 -52.75
N ALA A 146 -20.93 -22.09 -53.38
CA ALA A 146 -20.08 -23.24 -53.02
C ALA A 146 -18.60 -23.08 -53.41
N ASN A 147 -18.24 -22.04 -54.17
CA ASN A 147 -16.86 -21.82 -54.63
C ASN A 147 -16.01 -21.06 -53.61
N ALA A 148 -16.60 -20.52 -52.55
CA ALA A 148 -15.88 -19.92 -51.45
C ALA A 148 -16.59 -20.18 -50.12
N SER A 149 -15.83 -20.27 -49.03
CA SER A 149 -16.39 -20.34 -47.68
C SER A 149 -15.49 -19.64 -46.68
N GLY A 150 -16.06 -18.86 -45.76
CA GLY A 150 -15.37 -18.31 -44.59
C GLY A 150 -15.99 -18.89 -43.33
N VAL A 151 -15.43 -19.99 -42.83
CA VAL A 151 -15.97 -20.71 -41.67
C VAL A 151 -15.24 -20.30 -40.40
N GLN A 152 -15.95 -20.32 -39.27
CA GLN A 152 -15.33 -20.19 -37.95
C GLN A 152 -14.37 -21.37 -37.73
N TYR A 153 -13.17 -21.10 -37.25
CA TYR A 153 -12.10 -22.09 -37.09
C TYR A 153 -11.44 -21.97 -35.72
N THR A 154 -11.58 -23.00 -34.88
CA THR A 154 -11.16 -22.97 -33.46
C THR A 154 -9.79 -23.63 -33.22
N ASP A 155 -9.20 -24.24 -34.23
CA ASP A 155 -7.97 -25.03 -34.07
C ASP A 155 -6.70 -24.18 -34.14
N ILE A 156 -6.72 -23.11 -34.94
CA ILE A 156 -5.60 -22.19 -35.12
C ILE A 156 -6.16 -20.77 -35.08
N MET A 157 -5.84 -20.02 -34.03
CA MET A 157 -6.24 -18.63 -33.84
C MET A 157 -5.12 -17.87 -33.12
N LYS A 158 -5.11 -16.55 -33.27
CA LYS A 158 -4.20 -15.64 -32.58
C LYS A 158 -4.81 -15.07 -31.32
N GLU A 159 -6.11 -14.83 -31.33
CA GLU A 159 -6.85 -14.40 -30.15
C GLU A 159 -8.28 -14.93 -30.13
N GLY A 160 -9.08 -14.41 -29.21
CA GLY A 160 -10.51 -14.65 -29.20
C GLY A 160 -10.84 -16.11 -28.93
N THR A 161 -11.96 -16.55 -29.53
CA THR A 161 -12.45 -17.91 -29.41
C THR A 161 -12.35 -18.71 -30.72
N ALA A 162 -12.08 -18.03 -31.84
CA ALA A 162 -11.88 -18.62 -33.15
C ALA A 162 -11.10 -17.68 -34.08
N SER A 163 -10.90 -18.13 -35.31
CA SER A 163 -10.46 -17.33 -36.44
C SER A 163 -11.36 -17.62 -37.64
N THR A 164 -11.14 -16.94 -38.78
CA THR A 164 -11.86 -17.24 -40.03
C THR A 164 -10.99 -18.07 -40.97
N LEU A 165 -11.35 -19.34 -41.19
CA LEU A 165 -10.77 -20.15 -42.27
C LEU A 165 -11.47 -19.82 -43.60
N VAL A 166 -10.72 -19.16 -44.49
CA VAL A 166 -11.11 -18.87 -45.86
C VAL A 166 -10.67 -20.02 -46.76
N THR A 167 -11.64 -20.62 -47.45
CA THR A 167 -11.39 -21.65 -48.47
C THR A 167 -11.93 -21.17 -49.81
N ILE A 168 -11.04 -21.13 -50.81
CA ILE A 168 -11.35 -20.78 -52.19
C ILE A 168 -11.30 -22.05 -53.02
N GLY A 169 -12.38 -22.37 -53.71
CA GLY A 169 -12.46 -23.49 -54.63
C GLY A 169 -11.86 -23.17 -55.99
N ALA A 170 -11.46 -24.19 -56.76
CA ALA A 170 -10.86 -24.01 -58.09
C ALA A 170 -11.79 -23.35 -59.13
N ALA A 171 -13.09 -23.29 -58.86
CA ALA A 171 -14.09 -22.64 -59.72
C ALA A 171 -14.45 -21.22 -59.25
N ALA A 172 -13.79 -20.69 -58.21
CA ALA A 172 -13.94 -19.29 -57.82
C ALA A 172 -13.40 -18.38 -58.93
N THR A 173 -13.98 -17.19 -59.06
CA THR A 173 -13.58 -16.19 -60.07
C THR A 173 -13.26 -14.86 -59.40
N THR A 174 -12.54 -13.96 -60.09
CA THR A 174 -12.29 -12.59 -59.59
C THR A 174 -13.61 -11.91 -59.21
N GLY A 175 -13.66 -11.21 -58.08
CA GLY A 175 -14.91 -10.66 -57.55
C GLY A 175 -14.98 -10.64 -56.03
N ASP A 176 -16.15 -10.28 -55.52
CA ASP A 176 -16.46 -10.41 -54.09
C ASP A 176 -16.47 -11.90 -53.75
N VAL A 177 -15.76 -12.28 -52.69
CA VAL A 177 -15.58 -13.69 -52.29
C VAL A 177 -16.38 -13.98 -51.05
N LEU A 178 -16.14 -13.18 -50.01
CA LEU A 178 -16.79 -13.27 -48.72
C LEU A 178 -17.21 -11.86 -48.27
N SER A 179 -18.35 -11.75 -47.61
CA SER A 179 -18.78 -10.51 -46.96
C SER A 179 -19.08 -10.74 -45.49
N LYS A 180 -18.95 -9.67 -44.71
CA LYS A 180 -19.28 -9.66 -43.30
C LYS A 180 -19.86 -8.31 -42.90
N ALA A 181 -21.15 -8.33 -42.54
CA ALA A 181 -21.76 -7.23 -41.83
C ALA A 181 -21.12 -7.10 -40.44
N ILE A 182 -20.78 -5.88 -40.06
CA ILE A 182 -20.13 -5.52 -38.80
C ILE A 182 -20.92 -4.43 -38.08
N SER A 183 -20.56 -4.17 -36.82
CA SER A 183 -21.04 -2.96 -36.14
C SER A 183 -20.42 -1.73 -36.79
N GLU A 184 -21.21 -0.66 -36.94
CA GLU A 184 -20.75 0.60 -37.53
C GLU A 184 -19.48 1.11 -36.84
N VAL A 185 -18.44 1.39 -37.61
CA VAL A 185 -17.15 1.90 -37.11
C VAL A 185 -16.67 3.13 -37.89
N ASP A 186 -16.24 4.16 -37.16
CA ASP A 186 -15.60 5.35 -37.73
C ASP A 186 -14.07 5.17 -37.77
N LEU A 187 -13.52 5.20 -38.97
CA LEU A 187 -12.09 5.03 -39.27
C LEU A 187 -11.46 6.30 -39.86
N THR A 188 -12.15 7.44 -39.85
CA THR A 188 -11.68 8.68 -40.50
C THR A 188 -10.37 9.23 -39.93
N SER A 189 -10.06 8.92 -38.67
CA SER A 189 -8.81 9.31 -38.00
C SER A 189 -7.66 8.33 -38.26
N LYS A 190 -7.89 7.28 -39.03
CA LYS A 190 -6.96 6.15 -39.24
C LYS A 190 -6.39 6.16 -40.64
N ASN A 191 -5.25 5.49 -40.82
CA ASN A 191 -4.57 5.40 -42.11
C ASN A 191 -4.01 4.01 -42.42
N ASN A 192 -4.39 2.99 -41.63
CA ASN A 192 -3.97 1.62 -41.86
C ASN A 192 -5.14 0.66 -41.68
N VAL A 193 -4.98 -0.55 -42.22
CA VAL A 193 -5.72 -1.72 -41.78
C VAL A 193 -4.70 -2.80 -41.44
N CYS A 194 -4.88 -3.39 -40.26
CA CYS A 194 -4.01 -4.38 -39.67
C CYS A 194 -4.76 -5.71 -39.55
N PHE A 195 -4.06 -6.82 -39.79
CA PHE A 195 -4.63 -8.16 -39.65
C PHE A 195 -3.57 -9.24 -39.57
N TRP A 196 -3.96 -10.39 -39.02
CA TRP A 196 -3.16 -11.60 -39.05
C TRP A 196 -3.58 -12.50 -40.21
N LEU A 197 -2.59 -13.09 -40.88
CA LEU A 197 -2.78 -14.02 -41.99
C LEU A 197 -1.96 -15.28 -41.76
N TYR A 198 -2.58 -16.45 -41.88
CA TYR A 198 -1.91 -17.75 -41.86
C TYR A 198 -2.26 -18.54 -43.11
N LEU A 199 -1.29 -18.81 -43.97
CA LEU A 199 -1.55 -19.54 -45.21
C LEU A 199 -1.53 -21.05 -44.96
N VAL A 200 -2.67 -21.71 -45.21
CA VAL A 200 -2.90 -23.14 -44.99
C VAL A 200 -2.52 -23.94 -46.24
N SER A 201 -2.95 -23.50 -47.43
CA SER A 201 -2.61 -24.12 -48.70
C SER A 201 -2.63 -23.11 -49.87
N GLY A 202 -1.90 -23.41 -50.95
CA GLY A 202 -1.80 -22.54 -52.12
C GLY A 202 -0.78 -21.41 -51.98
N THR A 203 -0.94 -20.36 -52.78
CA THR A 203 -0.08 -19.16 -52.75
C THR A 203 -0.93 -17.89 -52.78
N VAL A 204 -0.67 -16.97 -51.86
CA VAL A 204 -1.23 -15.60 -51.89
C VAL A 204 -0.09 -14.65 -52.21
N SER A 205 -0.10 -14.08 -53.41
CA SER A 205 0.81 -13.00 -53.82
C SER A 205 0.25 -11.65 -53.40
N ALA A 206 1.11 -10.64 -53.36
CA ALA A 206 0.70 -9.27 -53.06
C ALA A 206 -0.40 -8.80 -54.01
N SER A 207 -1.45 -8.22 -53.45
CA SER A 207 -2.63 -7.70 -54.15
C SER A 207 -3.51 -8.76 -54.84
N ASP A 208 -3.32 -10.06 -54.60
CA ASP A 208 -4.25 -11.09 -55.08
C ASP A 208 -5.64 -10.93 -54.47
N PHE A 209 -5.67 -10.49 -53.21
CA PHE A 209 -6.88 -10.20 -52.46
C PHE A 209 -6.85 -8.76 -51.95
N SER A 210 -8.01 -8.23 -51.62
CA SER A 210 -8.15 -6.95 -50.94
C SER A 210 -9.35 -6.95 -50.00
N PHE A 211 -9.27 -6.20 -48.90
CA PHE A 211 -10.46 -5.82 -48.14
C PHE A 211 -11.10 -4.59 -48.76
N LYS A 212 -12.41 -4.65 -48.97
CA LYS A 212 -13.23 -3.52 -49.37
C LYS A 212 -14.12 -3.11 -48.21
N LEU A 213 -14.06 -1.84 -47.83
CA LEU A 213 -14.80 -1.28 -46.70
C LEU A 213 -15.99 -0.48 -47.23
N TYR A 214 -17.19 -0.80 -46.75
CA TYR A 214 -18.44 -0.20 -47.19
C TYR A 214 -19.15 0.52 -46.04
N ASP A 215 -19.81 1.62 -46.40
CA ASP A 215 -20.77 2.39 -45.59
C ASP A 215 -22.11 2.26 -46.31
N GLY A 216 -22.95 1.36 -45.81
CA GLY A 216 -24.09 0.82 -46.51
C GLY A 216 -23.67 0.15 -47.82
N ALA A 217 -24.14 0.69 -48.95
CA ALA A 217 -23.81 0.16 -50.29
C ALA A 217 -22.65 0.89 -50.98
N VAL A 218 -22.01 1.86 -50.32
CA VAL A 218 -20.99 2.71 -50.93
C VAL A 218 -19.60 2.27 -50.49
N LEU A 219 -18.76 1.88 -51.47
CA LEU A 219 -17.35 1.57 -51.24
C LEU A 219 -16.59 2.83 -50.80
N LYS A 220 -15.92 2.78 -49.65
CA LYS A 220 -15.11 3.88 -49.11
C LYS A 220 -13.62 3.68 -49.26
N ALA A 221 -13.15 2.45 -49.05
CA ALA A 221 -11.72 2.13 -49.13
C ALA A 221 -11.47 0.73 -49.70
N THR A 222 -10.31 0.56 -50.32
CA THR A 222 -9.78 -0.74 -50.77
C THR A 222 -8.38 -0.92 -50.20
N VAL A 223 -8.16 -2.04 -49.54
CA VAL A 223 -6.93 -2.37 -48.83
C VAL A 223 -6.35 -3.64 -49.44
N ASN A 224 -5.25 -3.53 -50.17
CA ASN A 224 -4.64 -4.69 -50.82
C ASN A 224 -3.91 -5.58 -49.81
N ILE A 225 -4.22 -6.88 -49.82
CA ILE A 225 -3.58 -7.85 -48.93
C ILE A 225 -2.16 -8.15 -49.45
N PRO A 226 -1.12 -8.06 -48.61
CA PRO A 226 0.25 -8.40 -48.99
C PRO A 226 0.41 -9.90 -49.32
N ALA A 227 1.59 -10.30 -49.79
CA ALA A 227 1.88 -11.71 -49.98
C ALA A 227 1.86 -12.46 -48.64
N GLY A 228 1.27 -13.65 -48.63
CA GLY A 228 1.19 -14.52 -47.44
C GLY A 228 2.43 -15.40 -47.28
N VAL A 229 2.73 -15.77 -46.04
CA VAL A 229 3.79 -16.72 -45.69
C VAL A 229 3.16 -18.05 -45.27
N THR A 230 3.70 -19.17 -45.74
CA THR A 230 3.14 -20.51 -45.49
C THR A 230 3.43 -20.99 -44.06
N SER A 231 2.43 -21.61 -43.43
CA SER A 231 2.55 -22.31 -42.13
C SER A 231 3.05 -21.48 -40.93
N THR A 232 2.97 -20.15 -41.02
CA THR A 232 3.30 -19.24 -39.92
C THR A 232 2.37 -18.04 -39.97
N TRP A 233 1.99 -17.53 -38.80
CA TRP A 233 1.22 -16.29 -38.71
C TRP A 233 2.08 -15.10 -39.16
N GLY A 234 1.60 -14.38 -40.17
CA GLY A 234 2.11 -13.09 -40.61
C GLY A 234 1.22 -11.97 -40.10
N TYR A 235 1.80 -11.01 -39.39
CA TYR A 235 1.12 -9.76 -39.06
C TYR A 235 1.32 -8.77 -40.20
N HIS A 236 0.22 -8.20 -40.71
CA HIS A 236 0.24 -7.27 -41.83
C HIS A 236 -0.35 -5.93 -41.42
N LYS A 237 0.40 -4.84 -41.65
CA LYS A 237 -0.07 -3.45 -41.57
C LYS A 237 -0.09 -2.87 -42.97
N VAL A 238 -1.26 -2.55 -43.49
CA VAL A 238 -1.45 -2.01 -44.84
C VAL A 238 -1.91 -0.57 -44.74
N THR A 239 -1.11 0.37 -45.25
CA THR A 239 -1.50 1.77 -45.32
C THR A 239 -2.61 1.96 -46.36
N ALA A 240 -3.67 2.65 -45.98
CA ALA A 240 -4.82 2.95 -46.81
C ALA A 240 -5.40 4.33 -46.45
N ASP A 241 -5.99 5.03 -47.42
CA ASP A 241 -6.74 6.25 -47.14
C ASP A 241 -8.11 5.89 -46.58
N LEU A 242 -8.29 6.11 -45.27
CA LEU A 242 -9.55 5.85 -44.57
C LEU A 242 -10.31 7.14 -44.25
N SER A 243 -9.89 8.30 -44.77
CA SER A 243 -10.50 9.60 -44.46
C SER A 243 -11.99 9.72 -44.84
N ALA A 244 -12.47 8.85 -45.74
CA ALA A 244 -13.88 8.76 -46.14
C ALA A 244 -14.71 7.71 -45.37
N CYS A 245 -14.08 6.94 -44.48
CA CYS A 245 -14.67 5.80 -43.76
C CYS A 245 -15.34 6.24 -42.44
N THR A 246 -16.45 6.96 -42.52
CA THR A 246 -17.15 7.55 -41.35
C THR A 246 -18.04 6.57 -40.58
N ALA A 247 -18.56 5.55 -41.26
CA ALA A 247 -19.59 4.64 -40.73
C ALA A 247 -19.51 3.30 -41.47
N ILE A 248 -18.38 2.60 -41.35
CA ILE A 248 -18.20 1.31 -42.04
C ILE A 248 -19.05 0.26 -41.36
N ASP A 249 -19.96 -0.37 -42.09
CA ASP A 249 -20.91 -1.38 -41.60
C ASP A 249 -20.76 -2.74 -42.30
N ASN A 250 -19.89 -2.84 -43.31
CA ASN A 250 -19.62 -4.07 -44.02
C ASN A 250 -18.19 -4.15 -44.56
N ILE A 251 -17.55 -5.30 -44.39
CA ILE A 251 -16.24 -5.63 -44.96
C ILE A 251 -16.39 -6.78 -45.96
N ILE A 252 -15.77 -6.63 -47.14
CA ILE A 252 -15.78 -7.65 -48.20
C ILE A 252 -14.35 -8.06 -48.50
N LEU A 253 -14.09 -9.36 -48.47
CA LEU A 253 -12.88 -9.96 -49.03
C LEU A 253 -13.10 -10.10 -50.54
N TYR A 254 -12.28 -9.40 -51.30
CA TYR A 254 -12.34 -9.37 -52.76
C TYR A 254 -11.13 -10.08 -53.37
N MET A 255 -11.34 -10.92 -54.38
CA MET A 255 -10.28 -11.56 -55.15
C MET A 255 -10.00 -10.74 -56.42
N ASN A 256 -8.85 -10.07 -56.44
CA ASN A 256 -8.37 -9.27 -57.56
C ASN A 256 -7.84 -10.15 -58.71
N THR A 257 -7.18 -11.26 -58.36
CA THR A 257 -6.58 -12.20 -59.31
C THR A 257 -7.03 -13.61 -58.97
N ASP A 258 -7.55 -14.35 -59.96
CA ASP A 258 -7.88 -15.76 -59.79
C ASP A 258 -6.60 -16.58 -59.56
N ARG A 259 -6.55 -17.28 -58.43
CA ARG A 259 -5.43 -18.13 -57.99
C ARG A 259 -5.78 -19.61 -57.94
N GLY A 260 -6.97 -20.00 -58.40
CA GLY A 260 -7.49 -21.35 -58.24
C GLY A 260 -7.72 -21.71 -56.77
N ALA A 261 -7.68 -23.00 -56.46
CA ALA A 261 -7.97 -23.48 -55.11
C ALA A 261 -6.86 -23.12 -54.12
N LEU A 262 -7.22 -22.50 -53.00
CA LEU A 262 -6.32 -22.16 -51.90
C LEU A 262 -7.09 -22.00 -50.59
N SER A 263 -6.37 -22.00 -49.47
CA SER A 263 -6.96 -21.70 -48.16
C SER A 263 -6.01 -20.94 -47.26
N PHE A 264 -6.54 -19.98 -46.52
CA PHE A 264 -5.82 -19.21 -45.51
C PHE A 264 -6.74 -18.86 -44.36
N ILE A 265 -6.15 -18.50 -43.24
CA ILE A 265 -6.86 -18.08 -42.04
C ILE A 265 -6.61 -16.59 -41.86
N LEU A 266 -7.69 -15.85 -41.60
CA LEU A 266 -7.66 -14.47 -41.16
C LEU A 266 -8.01 -14.40 -39.70
N ASP A 267 -7.35 -13.50 -38.99
CA ASP A 267 -7.68 -13.18 -37.61
C ASP A 267 -7.46 -11.69 -37.34
N ILE A 268 -8.29 -11.11 -36.47
CA ILE A 268 -8.25 -9.71 -36.00
C ILE A 268 -8.08 -8.68 -37.11
N ILE A 269 -9.16 -8.11 -37.63
CA ILE A 269 -9.08 -7.02 -38.61
C ILE A 269 -9.34 -5.70 -37.88
N THR A 270 -8.33 -4.81 -37.83
CA THR A 270 -8.39 -3.52 -37.13
C THR A 270 -7.85 -2.39 -38.00
N ALA A 271 -8.08 -1.13 -37.63
CA ALA A 271 -7.51 0.02 -38.34
C ALA A 271 -6.14 0.50 -37.79
N ASP A 272 -5.73 -0.04 -36.65
CA ASP A 272 -4.42 0.20 -36.03
C ASP A 272 -3.86 -1.10 -35.47
N PRO A 273 -2.55 -1.16 -35.18
CA PRO A 273 -1.99 -2.32 -34.51
C PRO A 273 -2.77 -2.65 -33.25
N PHE A 274 -3.17 -3.91 -33.15
CA PHE A 274 -4.02 -4.41 -32.09
C PHE A 274 -3.16 -4.83 -30.89
N LEU A 275 -3.59 -4.46 -29.69
CA LEU A 275 -3.14 -5.07 -28.44
C LEU A 275 -4.38 -5.53 -27.66
N ALA A 276 -4.40 -6.79 -27.27
CA ALA A 276 -5.56 -7.41 -26.62
C ALA A 276 -5.75 -6.86 -25.21
N THR A 277 -4.68 -6.93 -24.43
CA THR A 277 -4.65 -6.56 -23.02
C THR A 277 -3.22 -6.18 -22.69
N PRO A 278 -2.87 -4.89 -22.81
CA PRO A 278 -1.57 -4.40 -22.42
C PRO A 278 -1.20 -4.90 -21.03
N LEU A 279 0.02 -5.41 -20.90
CA LEU A 279 0.61 -5.94 -19.67
C LEU A 279 1.61 -4.94 -19.09
N ASP A 280 2.40 -4.33 -19.96
CA ASP A 280 3.47 -3.43 -19.56
C ASP A 280 3.70 -2.34 -20.61
N ALA A 281 4.37 -1.28 -20.17
CA ALA A 281 4.90 -0.26 -21.04
C ALA A 281 6.16 0.35 -20.44
N VAL A 282 7.10 0.71 -21.31
CA VAL A 282 8.40 1.26 -20.95
C VAL A 282 8.81 2.33 -21.94
N VAL A 283 9.57 3.31 -21.45
CA VAL A 283 10.29 4.26 -22.30
C VAL A 283 11.74 3.87 -22.35
N VAL A 284 12.27 3.72 -23.56
CA VAL A 284 13.67 3.37 -23.79
C VAL A 284 14.27 4.28 -24.84
N THR A 285 15.56 4.55 -24.72
CA THR A 285 16.30 5.35 -25.70
C THR A 285 17.40 4.49 -26.27
N ASP A 286 17.46 4.40 -27.59
CA ASP A 286 18.58 3.76 -28.28
C ASP A 286 19.54 4.80 -28.87
N ALA A 287 20.34 4.44 -29.88
CA ALA A 287 21.29 5.37 -30.48
C ALA A 287 20.63 6.48 -31.30
N THR A 288 19.38 6.32 -31.73
CA THR A 288 18.70 7.19 -32.69
C THR A 288 17.50 7.87 -32.08
N ASP A 289 16.64 7.11 -31.40
CA ASP A 289 15.31 7.56 -31.00
C ASP A 289 14.98 7.21 -29.54
N GLU A 290 14.01 7.94 -29.00
CA GLU A 290 13.29 7.56 -27.78
C GLU A 290 12.00 6.86 -28.17
N TYR A 291 11.75 5.69 -27.58
CA TYR A 291 10.63 4.81 -27.89
C TYR A 291 9.71 4.70 -26.68
N LEU A 292 8.42 4.92 -26.88
CA LEU A 292 7.37 4.44 -26.00
C LEU A 292 6.91 3.07 -26.51
N VAL A 293 7.22 2.00 -25.78
CA VAL A 293 6.84 0.62 -26.12
C VAL A 293 5.73 0.15 -25.19
N VAL A 294 4.69 -0.45 -25.76
CA VAL A 294 3.56 -1.06 -25.03
C VAL A 294 3.42 -2.50 -25.51
N SER A 295 3.35 -3.45 -24.59
CA SER A 295 3.27 -4.88 -24.89
C SER A 295 2.05 -5.53 -24.24
N ASP A 296 1.55 -6.59 -24.87
CA ASP A 296 0.63 -7.56 -24.30
C ASP A 296 1.28 -8.96 -24.27
N ALA A 297 0.50 -10.02 -24.02
CA ALA A 297 1.03 -11.39 -23.95
C ALA A 297 1.58 -11.94 -25.28
N ASN A 298 1.13 -11.40 -26.43
CA ASN A 298 1.33 -11.99 -27.76
C ASN A 298 1.99 -11.02 -28.76
N PHE A 299 2.09 -9.74 -28.42
CA PHE A 299 2.52 -8.68 -29.32
C PHE A 299 3.00 -7.43 -28.56
N ALA A 300 3.61 -6.50 -29.28
CA ALA A 300 3.95 -5.18 -28.79
C ALA A 300 3.81 -4.14 -29.90
N ILE A 301 3.60 -2.89 -29.51
CA ILE A 301 3.59 -1.72 -30.38
C ILE A 301 4.57 -0.68 -29.81
N TYR A 302 5.01 0.24 -30.67
CA TYR A 302 5.85 1.35 -30.25
C TYR A 302 5.50 2.64 -30.98
N SER A 303 5.96 3.75 -30.41
CA SER A 303 5.94 5.07 -31.01
C SER A 303 7.22 5.84 -30.68
N THR A 304 7.74 6.59 -31.65
CA THR A 304 8.89 7.50 -31.48
C THR A 304 8.48 8.98 -31.44
N ASP A 305 7.19 9.29 -31.58
CA ASP A 305 6.64 10.66 -31.59
C ASP A 305 5.36 10.80 -30.74
N GLY A 306 4.84 9.68 -30.23
CA GLY A 306 3.61 9.60 -29.44
C GLY A 306 2.34 9.86 -30.26
N ALA A 307 2.41 9.80 -31.58
CA ALA A 307 1.29 10.00 -32.51
C ALA A 307 1.17 8.84 -33.52
N THR A 308 2.30 8.36 -34.04
CA THR A 308 2.37 7.25 -34.98
C THR A 308 2.72 5.97 -34.24
N TRP A 309 1.89 4.94 -34.38
CA TRP A 309 2.08 3.65 -33.70
C TRP A 309 2.37 2.54 -34.70
N ILE A 310 3.38 1.74 -34.39
CA ILE A 310 3.93 0.69 -35.26
C ILE A 310 3.99 -0.61 -34.46
N GLY A 311 3.71 -1.74 -35.10
CA GLY A 311 3.90 -3.06 -34.50
C GLY A 311 5.37 -3.40 -34.32
N LEU A 312 5.75 -3.88 -33.13
CA LEU A 312 7.10 -4.28 -32.78
C LEU A 312 7.24 -5.81 -32.88
N VAL A 313 7.54 -6.28 -34.10
CA VAL A 313 7.60 -7.72 -34.38
C VAL A 313 8.71 -8.41 -33.57
N GLY A 314 8.35 -9.46 -32.85
CA GLY A 314 9.28 -10.24 -32.04
C GLY A 314 9.36 -9.81 -30.57
N CYS A 315 8.63 -8.77 -30.16
CA CYS A 315 8.49 -8.34 -28.78
C CYS A 315 7.06 -8.62 -28.26
N GLN A 316 6.97 -9.12 -27.03
CA GLN A 316 5.74 -9.37 -26.27
C GLN A 316 6.10 -9.59 -24.78
N GLY A 317 5.11 -9.59 -23.88
CA GLY A 317 5.27 -9.89 -22.47
C GLY A 317 5.75 -8.70 -21.63
N TYR A 318 6.46 -8.94 -20.53
CA TYR A 318 6.97 -7.87 -19.64
C TYR A 318 8.29 -7.30 -20.13
N LEU A 319 8.52 -5.99 -19.95
CA LEU A 319 9.60 -5.27 -20.64
C LEU A 319 10.65 -4.75 -19.65
N ALA A 320 11.92 -4.79 -20.06
CA ALA A 320 13.01 -4.10 -19.37
C ALA A 320 14.11 -3.67 -20.34
N TRP A 321 14.74 -2.53 -20.07
CA TRP A 321 15.95 -2.11 -20.77
C TRP A 321 17.17 -2.67 -20.03
N TYR A 322 18.04 -3.39 -20.72
CA TYR A 322 19.25 -3.95 -20.13
C TYR A 322 20.33 -4.17 -21.18
N ASP A 323 21.57 -3.80 -20.84
CA ASP A 323 22.74 -3.99 -21.70
C ASP A 323 22.51 -3.44 -23.12
N THR A 324 21.99 -2.20 -23.19
CA THR A 324 21.66 -1.48 -24.45
C THR A 324 20.64 -2.19 -25.35
N LYS A 325 19.84 -3.11 -24.79
CA LYS A 325 18.81 -3.86 -25.51
C LYS A 325 17.49 -3.75 -24.78
N LEU A 326 16.41 -3.69 -25.54
CA LEU A 326 15.10 -3.95 -24.99
C LEU A 326 14.95 -5.46 -24.86
N ARG A 327 14.64 -5.90 -23.66
CA ARG A 327 14.40 -7.30 -23.32
C ARG A 327 12.95 -7.46 -22.97
N SER A 328 12.41 -8.61 -23.32
CA SER A 328 11.09 -9.00 -22.87
C SER A 328 11.01 -10.46 -22.49
N ILE A 329 10.03 -10.79 -21.65
CA ILE A 329 9.80 -12.15 -21.16
C ILE A 329 8.33 -12.50 -21.29
N ASP A 330 8.05 -13.69 -21.83
CA ASP A 330 6.70 -14.22 -21.97
C ASP A 330 6.03 -14.42 -20.60
N THR A 331 4.70 -14.46 -20.55
CA THR A 331 3.92 -14.51 -19.29
C THR A 331 4.08 -15.80 -18.50
N ASP A 332 4.58 -16.87 -19.13
CA ASP A 332 4.96 -18.13 -18.49
C ASP A 332 6.44 -18.16 -18.03
N GLY A 333 7.23 -17.13 -18.38
CA GLY A 333 8.66 -17.05 -18.10
C GLY A 333 9.54 -17.94 -18.99
N GLY A 334 8.96 -18.65 -19.96
CA GLY A 334 9.64 -19.69 -20.74
C GLY A 334 10.56 -19.14 -21.83
N THR A 335 10.26 -17.96 -22.39
CA THR A 335 11.03 -17.36 -23.49
C THR A 335 11.47 -15.95 -23.14
N VAL A 336 12.76 -15.66 -23.32
CA VAL A 336 13.30 -14.30 -23.28
C VAL A 336 13.60 -13.83 -24.69
N ARG A 337 13.16 -12.62 -25.00
CA ARG A 337 13.29 -12.00 -26.33
C ARG A 337 14.13 -10.74 -26.20
N SER A 338 14.94 -10.45 -27.21
CA SER A 338 15.93 -9.38 -27.14
C SER A 338 16.06 -8.65 -28.45
N SER A 339 15.95 -7.32 -28.41
CA SER A 339 16.29 -6.47 -29.54
C SER A 339 17.79 -6.56 -29.89
N ALA A 340 18.15 -6.05 -31.06
CA ALA A 340 19.54 -5.75 -31.35
C ALA A 340 20.05 -4.64 -30.41
N ALA A 341 21.37 -4.63 -30.14
CA ALA A 341 21.97 -3.60 -29.29
C ALA A 341 21.83 -2.22 -29.93
N ASN A 342 21.29 -1.26 -29.18
CA ASN A 342 20.96 0.10 -29.61
C ASN A 342 20.10 0.16 -30.89
N ASN A 343 19.21 -0.81 -31.08
CA ASN A 343 18.29 -0.84 -32.22
C ASN A 343 17.00 -1.57 -31.80
N VAL A 344 16.05 -0.82 -31.25
CA VAL A 344 14.82 -1.36 -30.65
C VAL A 344 13.91 -2.00 -31.69
N ASP A 345 13.75 -1.38 -32.86
CA ASP A 345 12.88 -1.83 -33.94
C ASP A 345 13.60 -2.74 -34.98
N GLY A 346 14.81 -3.18 -34.65
CA GLY A 346 15.60 -4.13 -35.43
C GLY A 346 15.13 -5.58 -35.31
N THR A 347 15.99 -6.51 -35.75
CA THR A 347 15.71 -7.95 -35.65
C THR A 347 15.86 -8.45 -34.21
N TRP A 348 14.81 -9.12 -33.72
CA TRP A 348 14.78 -9.72 -32.39
C TRP A 348 15.36 -11.14 -32.39
N THR A 349 15.98 -11.50 -31.27
CA THR A 349 16.50 -12.85 -30.98
C THR A 349 15.81 -13.41 -29.74
N THR A 350 15.77 -14.74 -29.62
CA THR A 350 15.11 -15.42 -28.49
C THR A 350 15.98 -16.52 -27.92
N PHE A 351 15.81 -16.81 -26.64
CA PHE A 351 16.30 -18.03 -25.99
C PHE A 351 15.30 -18.50 -24.94
N ASP A 352 15.32 -19.81 -24.65
CA ASP A 352 14.35 -20.45 -23.77
C ASP A 352 14.95 -20.68 -22.37
N LEU A 353 14.16 -20.39 -21.34
CA LEU A 353 14.47 -20.66 -19.95
C LEU A 353 13.82 -21.98 -19.50
N THR A 354 14.56 -22.82 -18.80
CA THR A 354 14.03 -24.09 -18.25
C THR A 354 13.64 -23.91 -16.78
N GLY A 355 12.36 -24.12 -16.43
CA GLY A 355 11.87 -24.07 -15.05
C GLY A 355 10.34 -23.97 -14.96
N ASP A 356 9.78 -24.13 -13.76
CA ASP A 356 8.39 -23.73 -13.45
C ASP A 356 8.44 -22.36 -12.75
N PHE A 357 8.17 -21.30 -13.51
CA PHE A 357 8.16 -19.93 -13.00
C PHE A 357 6.77 -19.46 -12.55
N GLY A 358 5.73 -20.25 -12.88
CA GLY A 358 4.33 -19.84 -12.75
C GLY A 358 3.98 -18.72 -13.73
N THR A 359 3.16 -17.77 -13.28
CA THR A 359 2.84 -16.57 -14.07
C THR A 359 3.83 -15.48 -13.71
N VAL A 360 4.57 -14.98 -14.71
CA VAL A 360 5.43 -13.80 -14.58
C VAL A 360 4.57 -12.55 -14.53
N TYR A 361 4.96 -11.59 -13.71
CA TYR A 361 4.25 -10.31 -13.55
C TYR A 361 5.12 -9.06 -13.73
N SER A 362 6.45 -9.20 -13.70
CA SER A 362 7.34 -8.06 -13.86
C SER A 362 8.72 -8.50 -14.32
N LEU A 363 9.33 -7.66 -15.17
CA LEU A 363 10.72 -7.73 -15.59
C LEU A 363 11.36 -6.37 -15.28
N PHE A 364 12.52 -6.34 -14.64
CA PHE A 364 13.18 -5.08 -14.29
C PHE A 364 14.70 -5.23 -14.18
N GLU A 365 15.41 -4.14 -14.45
CA GLU A 365 16.86 -4.06 -14.25
C GLU A 365 17.20 -3.88 -12.77
N GLY A 366 18.34 -4.43 -12.36
CA GLY A 366 18.95 -4.15 -11.07
C GLY A 366 20.42 -4.53 -11.04
N LYS A 367 20.92 -4.81 -9.83
CA LYS A 367 22.25 -5.37 -9.62
C LYS A 367 22.16 -6.64 -8.80
N LEU A 368 23.02 -7.61 -9.08
CA LEU A 368 23.16 -8.81 -8.27
C LEU A 368 23.50 -8.41 -6.85
N LEU A 369 22.77 -8.98 -5.89
CA LEU A 369 22.96 -8.64 -4.48
C LEU A 369 24.31 -9.16 -3.94
N ALA A 370 24.92 -10.15 -4.58
CA ALA A 370 26.19 -10.73 -4.15
C ALA A 370 27.40 -9.82 -4.42
N ASP A 371 27.45 -9.17 -5.58
CA ASP A 371 28.65 -8.47 -6.07
C ASP A 371 28.37 -7.10 -6.71
N GLY A 372 27.11 -6.72 -6.90
CA GLY A 372 26.71 -5.46 -7.52
C GLY A 372 26.78 -5.45 -9.05
N THR A 373 27.02 -6.59 -9.71
CA THR A 373 27.04 -6.69 -11.17
C THR A 373 25.64 -6.41 -11.76
N PRO A 374 25.48 -5.60 -12.82
CA PRO A 374 24.17 -5.37 -13.45
C PRO A 374 23.51 -6.67 -13.90
N THR A 375 22.21 -6.82 -13.62
CA THR A 375 21.44 -8.01 -13.95
C THR A 375 19.99 -7.65 -14.26
N ILE A 376 19.28 -8.58 -14.90
CA ILE A 376 17.83 -8.53 -15.02
C ILE A 376 17.21 -9.42 -13.96
N TYR A 377 16.15 -8.93 -13.32
CA TYR A 377 15.29 -9.69 -12.44
C TYR A 377 13.91 -9.87 -13.08
N PHE A 378 13.26 -10.98 -12.77
CA PHE A 378 11.81 -11.11 -12.99
C PHE A 378 11.14 -11.74 -11.78
N THR A 379 9.86 -11.41 -11.61
CA THR A 379 9.01 -11.94 -10.55
C THR A 379 7.90 -12.77 -11.15
N GLY A 380 7.73 -14.00 -10.66
CA GLY A 380 6.60 -14.85 -11.00
C GLY A 380 5.95 -15.43 -9.76
N THR A 381 4.78 -16.06 -9.90
CA THR A 381 4.04 -16.61 -8.74
C THR A 381 4.82 -17.64 -7.93
N LYS A 382 5.91 -18.19 -8.48
CA LYS A 382 6.80 -19.17 -7.84
C LYS A 382 8.01 -18.57 -7.13
N GLY A 383 8.35 -17.30 -7.35
CA GLY A 383 9.52 -16.71 -6.71
C GLY A 383 10.10 -15.47 -7.41
N LEU A 384 11.27 -15.06 -6.92
CA LEU A 384 12.12 -14.04 -7.52
C LEU A 384 13.27 -14.72 -8.24
N TYR A 385 13.55 -14.29 -9.47
CA TYR A 385 14.57 -14.89 -10.31
C TYR A 385 15.48 -13.82 -10.90
N THR A 386 16.74 -14.18 -11.16
CA THR A 386 17.69 -13.40 -11.96
C THR A 386 18.00 -14.13 -13.25
N ILE A 387 18.09 -13.40 -14.36
CA ILE A 387 18.43 -13.96 -15.67
C ILE A 387 19.93 -13.75 -15.92
N ASP A 388 20.65 -14.84 -16.12
CA ASP A 388 21.98 -14.81 -16.69
C ASP A 388 21.85 -14.91 -18.22
N VAL A 389 21.90 -13.75 -18.87
CA VAL A 389 21.73 -13.62 -20.32
C VAL A 389 22.89 -14.22 -21.12
N THR A 390 24.03 -14.52 -20.48
CA THR A 390 25.20 -15.11 -21.16
C THR A 390 25.07 -16.62 -21.24
N ASN A 391 24.61 -17.23 -20.16
CA ASN A 391 24.42 -18.68 -20.08
C ASN A 391 22.98 -19.12 -20.39
N GLU A 392 22.08 -18.17 -20.66
CA GLU A 392 20.67 -18.40 -21.02
C GLU A 392 19.92 -19.21 -19.94
N ILE A 393 20.15 -18.87 -18.67
CA ILE A 393 19.58 -19.57 -17.50
C ILE A 393 19.02 -18.59 -16.49
N ALA A 394 18.01 -19.03 -15.75
CA ALA A 394 17.41 -18.29 -14.65
C ALA A 394 17.81 -18.91 -13.30
N TYR A 395 18.22 -18.06 -12.36
CA TYR A 395 18.55 -18.47 -11.00
C TYR A 395 17.49 -17.97 -10.03
N GLN A 396 16.87 -18.90 -9.29
CA GLN A 396 15.95 -18.54 -8.21
C GLN A 396 16.74 -17.92 -7.06
N GLN A 397 16.29 -16.76 -6.60
CA GLN A 397 16.79 -16.13 -5.38
C GLN A 397 16.16 -16.83 -4.17
N GLU A 398 16.86 -16.89 -3.02
CA GLU A 398 16.40 -17.58 -1.80
C GLU A 398 15.19 -16.88 -1.14
N VAL A 399 14.07 -16.88 -1.83
CA VAL A 399 12.83 -16.18 -1.48
C VAL A 399 11.66 -17.09 -1.85
N ALA A 400 10.82 -17.40 -0.86
CA ALA A 400 9.56 -18.10 -1.06
C ALA A 400 8.39 -17.14 -0.83
N TYR A 401 7.44 -17.13 -1.77
CA TYR A 401 6.22 -16.36 -1.60
C TYR A 401 5.13 -17.20 -0.91
N PRO A 402 4.20 -16.55 -0.18
CA PRO A 402 2.92 -17.16 0.11
C PRO A 402 2.24 -17.58 -1.20
N PRO A 403 1.54 -18.73 -1.25
CA PRO A 403 0.90 -19.24 -2.46
C PRO A 403 -0.38 -18.44 -2.81
N LEU A 404 -0.19 -17.19 -3.21
CA LEU A 404 -1.24 -16.26 -3.60
C LEU A 404 -1.18 -16.04 -5.11
N THR A 405 -2.35 -15.89 -5.74
CA THR A 405 -2.48 -15.70 -7.20
C THR A 405 -1.65 -14.52 -7.71
N TYR A 406 -1.54 -13.45 -6.93
CA TYR A 406 -0.81 -12.23 -7.29
C TYR A 406 0.50 -12.06 -6.51
N ALA A 407 1.10 -13.16 -6.03
CA ALA A 407 2.44 -13.11 -5.49
C ALA A 407 3.44 -12.77 -6.61
N GLY A 408 4.34 -11.82 -6.36
CA GLY A 408 5.30 -11.34 -7.35
C GLY A 408 4.75 -10.29 -8.31
N HIS A 409 3.56 -9.70 -8.07
CA HIS A 409 2.90 -8.81 -9.03
C HIS A 409 3.75 -7.62 -9.51
N LYS A 410 4.63 -7.10 -8.64
CA LYS A 410 5.57 -6.03 -8.99
C LYS A 410 6.90 -6.26 -8.30
N GLY A 411 7.99 -6.04 -9.02
CA GLY A 411 9.33 -5.99 -8.47
C GLY A 411 10.09 -4.74 -8.92
N MET A 412 11.08 -4.34 -8.13
CA MET A 412 12.00 -3.26 -8.50
C MET A 412 13.33 -3.38 -7.73
N TYR A 413 14.39 -2.81 -8.30
CA TYR A 413 15.65 -2.62 -7.61
C TYR A 413 15.77 -1.17 -7.12
N TRP A 414 15.87 -0.98 -5.81
CA TRP A 414 15.95 0.35 -5.21
C TRP A 414 16.79 0.37 -3.94
N ASN A 415 17.64 1.40 -3.79
CA ASN A 415 18.53 1.59 -2.65
C ASN A 415 19.35 0.33 -2.31
N SER A 416 19.93 -0.31 -3.32
CA SER A 416 20.75 -1.54 -3.18
C SER A 416 20.02 -2.75 -2.61
N ASN A 417 18.70 -2.80 -2.77
CA ASN A 417 17.86 -3.94 -2.38
C ASN A 417 16.87 -4.23 -3.50
N VAL A 418 16.43 -5.48 -3.60
CA VAL A 418 15.29 -5.85 -4.43
C VAL A 418 14.02 -5.79 -3.59
N TRP A 419 12.98 -5.15 -4.11
CA TRP A 419 11.68 -5.02 -3.45
C TRP A 419 10.64 -5.73 -4.28
N VAL A 420 9.87 -6.62 -3.68
CA VAL A 420 8.89 -7.44 -4.40
C VAL A 420 7.56 -7.47 -3.67
N ALA A 421 6.47 -7.21 -4.38
CA ALA A 421 5.12 -7.44 -3.89
C ALA A 421 4.88 -8.96 -3.74
N THR A 422 4.51 -9.41 -2.54
CA THR A 422 4.29 -10.84 -2.20
C THR A 422 2.80 -11.17 -2.00
N GLY A 423 1.91 -10.36 -2.57
CA GLY A 423 0.48 -10.35 -2.27
C GLY A 423 0.18 -9.26 -1.25
N TYR A 424 -0.12 -9.62 0.01
CA TYR A 424 -0.51 -8.64 1.04
C TYR A 424 0.62 -7.78 1.61
N GLY A 425 1.88 -8.12 1.32
CA GLY A 425 3.06 -7.39 1.82
C GLY A 425 4.14 -7.24 0.76
N ILE A 426 5.23 -6.58 1.14
CA ILE A 426 6.42 -6.39 0.31
C ILE A 426 7.56 -7.18 0.94
N LEU A 427 8.41 -7.79 0.14
CA LEU A 427 9.65 -8.38 0.60
C LEU A 427 10.81 -7.51 0.16
N LYS A 428 11.61 -7.07 1.12
CA LYS A 428 12.91 -6.42 0.87
C LYS A 428 14.00 -7.48 0.93
N VAL A 429 14.65 -7.73 -0.19
CA VAL A 429 15.76 -8.66 -0.33
C VAL A 429 17.06 -7.87 -0.34
N ALA A 430 17.83 -8.02 0.74
CA ALA A 430 19.19 -7.54 0.87
C ALA A 430 20.17 -8.71 0.65
N PRO A 431 21.49 -8.46 0.46
CA PRO A 431 22.49 -9.50 0.16
C PRO A 431 22.56 -10.72 1.09
N SER A 432 21.97 -10.67 2.28
CA SER A 432 22.00 -11.80 3.23
C SER A 432 20.71 -11.97 4.03
N VAL A 433 19.71 -11.12 3.80
CA VAL A 433 18.48 -11.10 4.61
C VAL A 433 17.32 -10.69 3.72
N ALA A 434 16.26 -11.49 3.73
CA ALA A 434 14.96 -11.11 3.23
C ALA A 434 14.06 -10.70 4.40
N THR A 435 13.54 -9.48 4.35
CA THR A 435 12.69 -8.92 5.41
C THR A 435 11.32 -8.60 4.83
N PHE A 436 10.27 -9.13 5.47
CA PHE A 436 8.91 -8.70 5.16
C PHE A 436 8.71 -7.26 5.65
N ILE A 437 8.24 -6.43 4.74
CA ILE A 437 7.93 -5.02 4.93
C ILE A 437 6.57 -4.82 4.32
N GLY A 438 5.58 -4.39 5.07
CA GLY A 438 4.33 -4.06 4.40
C GLY A 438 3.21 -3.97 5.39
N PRO A 439 2.20 -3.15 5.09
CA PRO A 439 1.12 -2.90 6.00
C PRO A 439 0.22 -4.15 6.06
N ASP A 440 0.66 -5.17 6.78
CA ASP A 440 -0.23 -6.24 7.22
C ASP A 440 -0.99 -5.79 8.48
N LEU A 441 -1.81 -6.68 9.01
CA LEU A 441 -2.59 -6.39 10.21
C LEU A 441 -1.71 -6.15 11.45
N ASP A 442 -0.49 -6.70 11.45
CA ASP A 442 0.48 -6.59 12.54
C ASP A 442 1.20 -5.25 12.50
N ASP A 443 1.38 -4.68 11.31
CA ASP A 443 1.87 -3.33 11.05
C ASP A 443 0.82 -2.23 11.30
N GLY A 444 -0.39 -2.57 11.75
CA GLY A 444 -1.40 -1.60 12.20
C GLY A 444 -2.41 -1.18 11.14
N LEU A 445 -2.40 -1.80 9.95
CA LEU A 445 -3.39 -1.51 8.91
C LEU A 445 -4.81 -1.92 9.39
N PRO A 446 -5.80 -1.01 9.41
CA PRO A 446 -7.17 -1.37 9.77
C PRO A 446 -7.75 -2.38 8.78
N SER A 447 -8.64 -3.26 9.25
CA SER A 447 -9.16 -4.38 8.44
C SER A 447 -9.82 -3.96 7.12
N GLY A 448 -10.40 -2.76 7.05
CA GLY A 448 -11.05 -2.23 5.83
C GLY A 448 -10.11 -1.63 4.77
N TYR A 449 -8.80 -1.74 4.99
CA TYR A 449 -7.76 -1.24 4.08
C TYR A 449 -6.84 -2.36 3.60
N GLN A 450 -7.14 -3.61 3.96
CA GLN A 450 -6.36 -4.77 3.54
C GLN A 450 -6.52 -5.01 2.05
N GLY A 451 -5.45 -5.44 1.40
CA GLY A 451 -5.45 -5.65 -0.03
C GLY A 451 -4.11 -6.12 -0.55
N LEU A 452 -4.05 -6.38 -1.85
CA LEU A 452 -2.84 -6.82 -2.52
C LEU A 452 -1.99 -5.61 -2.90
N ILE A 453 -0.69 -5.69 -2.68
CA ILE A 453 0.26 -4.72 -3.22
C ILE A 453 0.30 -4.88 -4.74
N TYR A 454 -0.19 -3.88 -5.45
CA TYR A 454 -0.39 -3.98 -6.90
C TYR A 454 0.74 -3.31 -7.67
N ASP A 455 1.21 -2.16 -7.22
CA ASP A 455 2.30 -1.42 -7.86
C ASP A 455 3.23 -0.76 -6.83
N LEU A 456 4.46 -0.51 -7.26
CA LEU A 456 5.56 0.09 -6.51
C LEU A 456 6.19 1.18 -7.38
N GLU A 457 6.47 2.33 -6.78
CA GLU A 457 7.17 3.46 -7.39
C GLU A 457 8.18 4.04 -6.39
N THR A 458 9.23 4.69 -6.89
CA THR A 458 10.24 5.32 -6.03
C THR A 458 10.36 6.80 -6.32
N VAL A 459 10.49 7.59 -5.25
CA VAL A 459 10.77 9.02 -5.36
C VAL A 459 11.80 9.39 -4.31
N ASN A 460 13.04 9.62 -4.74
CA ASN A 460 14.18 9.85 -3.84
C ASN A 460 14.33 8.73 -2.78
N ASN A 461 14.10 9.09 -1.50
CA ASN A 461 14.17 8.23 -0.33
C ASN A 461 12.83 7.58 0.03
N TRP A 462 11.80 7.76 -0.80
CA TRP A 462 10.48 7.18 -0.60
C TRP A 462 10.26 5.99 -1.53
N LEU A 463 9.83 4.88 -0.94
CA LEU A 463 9.10 3.84 -1.62
C LEU A 463 7.62 4.17 -1.52
N VAL A 464 6.95 4.34 -2.65
CA VAL A 464 5.51 4.55 -2.76
C VAL A 464 4.89 3.27 -3.28
N PHE A 465 3.77 2.85 -2.72
CA PHE A 465 3.11 1.62 -3.14
C PHE A 465 1.62 1.70 -2.95
N CYS A 466 0.86 0.99 -3.79
CA CYS A 466 -0.59 0.93 -3.69
C CYS A 466 -1.06 -0.43 -3.18
N VAL A 467 -2.06 -0.38 -2.31
CA VAL A 467 -2.82 -1.52 -1.80
C VAL A 467 -4.16 -1.52 -2.53
N ASN A 468 -4.45 -2.58 -3.27
CA ASN A 468 -5.72 -2.77 -3.95
C ASN A 468 -6.69 -3.54 -3.03
N GLY A 469 -7.71 -2.85 -2.54
CA GLY A 469 -8.73 -3.40 -1.63
C GLY A 469 -9.77 -4.30 -2.30
N GLY A 470 -9.69 -4.48 -3.63
CA GLY A 470 -10.61 -5.32 -4.38
C GLY A 470 -12.06 -4.83 -4.32
N THR A 471 -13.01 -5.77 -4.26
CA THR A 471 -14.45 -5.48 -4.30
C THR A 471 -15.04 -5.14 -2.93
N THR A 472 -14.38 -5.53 -1.83
CA THR A 472 -14.88 -5.39 -0.45
C THR A 472 -14.30 -4.22 0.29
N ASP A 473 -13.03 -3.89 0.02
CA ASP A 473 -12.26 -2.94 0.81
C ASP A 473 -11.80 -1.75 -0.04
N LYS A 474 -11.37 -0.69 0.64
CA LYS A 474 -10.86 0.51 -0.01
C LYS A 474 -9.42 0.29 -0.45
N SER A 475 -9.07 0.83 -1.62
CA SER A 475 -7.67 0.88 -2.04
C SER A 475 -6.97 2.07 -1.39
N SER A 476 -5.67 1.97 -1.17
CA SER A 476 -4.88 3.04 -0.57
C SER A 476 -3.49 3.16 -1.19
N ILE A 477 -2.88 4.33 -1.05
CA ILE A 477 -1.48 4.57 -1.40
C ILE A 477 -0.73 4.87 -0.12
N LEU A 478 0.39 4.20 0.06
CA LEU A 478 1.29 4.41 1.17
C LEU A 478 2.66 4.81 0.66
N LYS A 479 3.39 5.56 1.47
CA LYS A 479 4.81 5.86 1.29
C LYS A 479 5.60 5.36 2.49
N ARG A 480 6.84 4.95 2.25
CA ARG A 480 7.79 4.48 3.27
C ARG A 480 9.14 5.11 3.02
N ASN A 481 9.75 5.66 4.08
CA ASN A 481 11.11 6.18 4.01
C ASN A 481 12.11 5.02 4.08
N SER A 482 13.16 5.07 3.26
CA SER A 482 14.23 4.06 3.28
C SER A 482 14.95 3.97 4.63
N THR A 483 15.15 5.11 5.29
CA THR A 483 15.96 5.23 6.52
C THR A 483 15.10 5.22 7.79
N LEU A 484 14.00 5.98 7.79
CA LEU A 484 13.13 6.11 8.97
C LEU A 484 12.22 4.88 9.16
N GLY A 485 11.93 4.15 8.08
CA GLY A 485 10.91 3.11 8.10
C GLY A 485 9.51 3.69 8.28
N GLY A 486 8.58 2.84 8.73
CA GLY A 486 7.16 3.19 8.87
C GLY A 486 6.41 3.29 7.55
N ASN A 487 5.16 2.87 7.55
CA ASN A 487 4.27 3.07 6.39
C ASN A 487 3.38 4.28 6.70
N LEU A 488 3.28 5.23 5.77
CA LEU A 488 2.44 6.43 5.89
C LEU A 488 1.41 6.39 4.78
N GLN A 489 0.12 6.34 5.11
CA GLN A 489 -0.93 6.48 4.11
C GLN A 489 -1.00 7.93 3.64
N ILE A 490 -1.04 8.12 2.32
CA ILE A 490 -1.21 9.43 1.67
C ILE A 490 -2.51 9.55 0.88
N TYR A 491 -3.18 8.42 0.62
CA TYR A 491 -4.43 8.40 -0.11
C TYR A 491 -5.25 7.14 0.19
N THR A 492 -6.57 7.30 0.14
CA THR A 492 -7.56 6.21 0.20
C THR A 492 -8.69 6.52 -0.77
N THR A 493 -9.19 5.49 -1.45
CA THR A 493 -10.39 5.63 -2.29
C THR A 493 -11.63 5.96 -1.46
N SER A 494 -12.56 6.70 -2.06
CA SER A 494 -13.81 7.07 -1.38
C SER A 494 -14.72 5.87 -1.12
N ALA A 495 -14.64 4.84 -1.98
CA ALA A 495 -15.43 3.62 -1.93
C ALA A 495 -14.58 2.37 -2.20
N ALA A 496 -15.12 1.20 -1.85
CA ALA A 496 -14.63 -0.10 -2.30
C ALA A 496 -14.88 -0.27 -3.82
N ASN A 497 -14.30 -1.31 -4.43
CA ASN A 497 -14.40 -1.57 -5.87
C ASN A 497 -13.83 -0.47 -6.78
N ASN A 498 -12.94 0.36 -6.23
CA ASN A 498 -12.11 1.31 -6.96
C ASN A 498 -10.65 0.84 -6.83
N PRO A 499 -10.21 -0.16 -7.63
CA PRO A 499 -8.84 -0.66 -7.55
C PRO A 499 -7.86 0.46 -7.95
N ILE A 500 -6.72 0.53 -7.27
CA ILE A 500 -5.59 1.34 -7.73
C ILE A 500 -4.65 0.43 -8.52
N ALA A 501 -4.59 0.61 -9.84
CA ALA A 501 -3.97 -0.35 -10.75
C ALA A 501 -2.52 -0.01 -11.14
N CYS A 502 -2.13 1.26 -11.07
CA CYS A 502 -0.77 1.68 -11.40
C CYS A 502 -0.40 2.97 -10.67
N LEU A 503 0.89 3.16 -10.46
CA LEU A 503 1.52 4.37 -9.95
C LEU A 503 2.55 4.86 -10.97
N HIS A 504 2.76 6.17 -11.03
CA HIS A 504 3.89 6.76 -11.75
C HIS A 504 4.26 8.09 -11.12
N HIS A 505 5.55 8.37 -10.99
CA HIS A 505 6.03 9.69 -10.57
C HIS A 505 6.58 10.47 -11.75
N SER A 506 6.00 11.64 -11.99
CA SER A 506 6.56 12.62 -12.91
C SER A 506 7.39 13.66 -12.16
N PRO A 507 8.61 13.97 -12.63
CA PRO A 507 9.55 14.82 -11.92
C PRO A 507 9.14 16.30 -11.91
N SER A 508 9.78 17.08 -11.04
CA SER A 508 9.56 18.54 -10.96
C SER A 508 9.98 19.31 -12.21
N SER A 509 10.86 18.73 -13.04
CA SER A 509 11.21 19.26 -14.35
C SER A 509 10.06 19.22 -15.36
N LEU A 510 9.12 18.28 -15.20
CA LEU A 510 7.96 18.14 -16.07
C LEU A 510 6.71 18.86 -15.52
N TYR A 511 6.44 18.70 -14.23
CA TYR A 511 5.34 19.41 -13.55
C TYR A 511 5.86 20.11 -12.31
N THR A 512 5.51 21.39 -12.11
CA THR A 512 5.89 22.13 -10.90
C THR A 512 5.61 21.31 -9.63
N ASN A 513 6.67 21.08 -8.84
CA ASN A 513 6.69 20.29 -7.60
C ASN A 513 6.54 18.76 -7.75
N GLY A 514 6.61 18.22 -8.96
CA GLY A 514 6.41 16.80 -9.24
C GLY A 514 4.97 16.34 -9.02
N ARG A 515 4.61 15.21 -9.65
CA ARG A 515 3.28 14.61 -9.53
C ARG A 515 3.39 13.11 -9.33
N LEU A 516 2.69 12.61 -8.33
CA LEU A 516 2.37 11.18 -8.25
C LEU A 516 1.04 10.96 -8.95
N TRP A 517 1.09 10.31 -10.11
CA TRP A 517 -0.06 9.85 -10.86
C TRP A 517 -0.46 8.46 -10.42
N PHE A 518 -1.75 8.17 -10.47
CA PHE A 518 -2.26 6.85 -10.18
C PHE A 518 -3.61 6.61 -10.86
N GLY A 519 -3.81 5.36 -11.27
CA GLY A 519 -5.07 4.90 -11.83
C GLY A 519 -6.03 4.44 -10.75
N GLU A 520 -7.26 4.97 -10.69
CA GLU A 520 -8.31 4.52 -9.79
C GLU A 520 -9.58 4.14 -10.57
N GLY A 521 -9.91 2.84 -10.57
CA GLY A 521 -11.01 2.33 -11.39
C GLY A 521 -10.76 2.65 -12.87
N THR A 522 -11.64 3.44 -13.48
CA THR A 522 -11.49 3.92 -14.87
C THR A 522 -11.00 5.37 -14.99
N GLY A 523 -10.66 5.98 -13.86
CA GLY A 523 -10.14 7.34 -13.77
C GLY A 523 -8.64 7.36 -13.53
N ILE A 524 -8.02 8.49 -13.84
CA ILE A 524 -6.65 8.79 -13.44
C ILE A 524 -6.70 10.00 -12.50
N LYS A 525 -5.91 9.96 -11.45
CA LYS A 525 -5.76 11.04 -10.50
C LYS A 525 -4.28 11.37 -10.35
N TYR A 526 -4.01 12.55 -9.81
CA TYR A 526 -2.67 12.90 -9.36
C TYR A 526 -2.71 13.69 -8.07
N MET A 527 -1.59 13.69 -7.37
CA MET A 527 -1.33 14.56 -6.22
C MET A 527 0.07 15.14 -6.35
N MET A 528 0.33 16.30 -5.73
CA MET A 528 1.69 16.84 -5.68
C MET A 528 2.57 15.89 -4.86
N PHE A 529 3.74 15.54 -5.40
CA PHE A 529 4.69 14.66 -4.74
C PHE A 529 6.10 15.10 -5.08
N THR A 530 6.69 15.89 -4.18
CA THR A 530 7.95 16.59 -4.42
C THR A 530 9.14 15.64 -4.42
N ASP A 531 10.00 15.83 -5.42
CA ASP A 531 11.30 15.20 -5.59
C ASP A 531 12.45 16.13 -5.19
N THR A 532 12.18 17.32 -4.65
CA THR A 532 13.23 18.28 -4.29
C THR A 532 13.46 18.37 -2.78
N THR A 533 12.45 18.05 -1.97
CA THR A 533 12.54 18.10 -0.51
C THR A 533 11.59 17.09 0.12
N SER A 534 11.97 16.50 1.26
CA SER A 534 11.03 15.72 2.06
C SER A 534 10.10 16.60 2.89
N ASN A 535 10.42 17.89 3.05
CA ASN A 535 9.60 18.84 3.80
C ASN A 535 8.72 19.65 2.85
N VAL A 536 7.48 19.19 2.67
CA VAL A 536 6.49 19.80 1.76
C VAL A 536 6.18 21.27 2.09
N LYS A 537 6.42 21.73 3.32
CA LYS A 537 6.22 23.13 3.73
C LYS A 537 7.24 24.10 3.15
N GLN A 538 8.39 23.60 2.71
CA GLN A 538 9.37 24.43 2.01
C GLN A 538 8.92 24.79 0.60
N VAL A 539 7.85 24.15 0.10
CA VAL A 539 7.28 24.35 -1.23
C VAL A 539 6.05 25.25 -1.12
N ALA A 540 6.22 26.54 -1.38
CA ALA A 540 5.17 27.55 -1.21
C ALA A 540 3.90 27.30 -2.07
N THR A 541 4.03 26.57 -3.18
CA THR A 541 2.93 26.23 -4.11
C THR A 541 2.33 24.85 -3.84
N TYR A 542 2.75 24.15 -2.78
CA TYR A 542 2.19 22.85 -2.42
C TYR A 542 0.73 23.00 -1.98
N THR A 543 -0.15 22.14 -2.48
CA THR A 543 -1.58 22.18 -2.17
C THR A 543 -2.00 21.02 -1.26
N TYR A 544 -2.83 21.31 -0.28
CA TYR A 544 -3.26 20.39 0.78
C TYR A 544 -4.74 19.98 0.62
N VAL A 545 -5.10 18.78 1.10
CA VAL A 545 -6.52 18.39 1.27
C VAL A 545 -7.25 19.36 2.21
N ASN A 546 -8.58 19.41 2.14
CA ASN A 546 -9.36 20.37 2.93
C ASN A 546 -9.39 20.01 4.42
N ASP A 547 -9.55 18.73 4.71
CA ASP A 547 -9.58 18.14 6.03
C ASP A 547 -8.94 16.75 5.99
N SER A 548 -8.45 16.31 7.13
CA SER A 548 -7.89 14.97 7.29
C SER A 548 -8.93 13.95 7.75
N GLY A 549 -8.63 12.67 7.54
CA GLY A 549 -9.15 11.60 8.39
C GLY A 549 -8.53 11.67 9.80
N TYR A 550 -8.56 10.56 10.53
CA TYR A 550 -8.03 10.50 11.89
C TYR A 550 -6.55 10.11 11.92
N GLY A 551 -5.70 10.97 12.49
CA GLY A 551 -4.38 10.59 12.99
C GLY A 551 -4.51 9.97 14.37
N LYS A 552 -4.58 8.65 14.46
CA LYS A 552 -4.74 7.90 15.70
C LYS A 552 -3.38 7.63 16.35
N PHE A 553 -3.25 8.05 17.60
CA PHE A 553 -2.09 7.72 18.43
C PHE A 553 -2.25 6.31 19.05
N PRO A 554 -1.16 5.68 19.50
CA PRO A 554 -1.23 4.41 20.21
C PRO A 554 -2.17 4.46 21.41
N ILE A 555 -2.77 3.33 21.73
CA ILE A 555 -3.59 3.21 22.94
C ILE A 555 -2.68 3.40 24.17
N PHE A 556 -2.94 4.47 24.92
CA PHE A 556 -2.30 4.73 26.18
C PHE A 556 -2.80 3.73 27.23
N ARG A 557 -1.87 2.91 27.74
CA ARG A 557 -2.16 1.78 28.64
C ARG A 557 -1.19 1.63 29.80
N LYS A 558 -0.36 2.65 30.08
CA LYS A 558 0.54 2.62 31.25
C LYS A 558 -0.30 2.36 32.50
N LEU A 559 0.08 1.42 33.36
CA LEU A 559 -0.73 1.02 34.53
C LEU A 559 -2.19 0.63 34.17
N ALA A 560 -2.42 -0.16 33.12
CA ALA A 560 -3.75 -0.47 32.59
C ALA A 560 -4.77 -1.00 33.63
N ALA A 561 -4.30 -1.65 34.71
CA ALA A 561 -5.14 -2.17 35.79
C ALA A 561 -5.62 -1.10 36.78
N ILE A 562 -5.01 0.09 36.77
CA ILE A 562 -5.29 1.18 37.72
C ILE A 562 -6.16 2.22 37.02
N SER A 563 -7.28 2.60 37.66
CA SER A 563 -8.09 3.73 37.22
C SER A 563 -7.30 5.02 37.29
N LYS A 564 -7.45 5.87 36.29
CA LYS A 564 -6.78 7.17 36.16
C LYS A 564 -7.83 8.23 35.88
N THR A 565 -7.46 9.49 36.07
CA THR A 565 -8.28 10.64 35.67
C THR A 565 -7.53 11.42 34.60
N ALA A 566 -8.10 11.48 33.40
CA ALA A 566 -7.58 12.29 32.29
C ALA A 566 -7.93 13.75 32.60
N LEU A 567 -6.94 14.64 32.61
CA LEU A 567 -7.14 16.04 32.98
C LEU A 567 -7.27 16.95 31.76
N GLY A 568 -6.38 16.77 30.79
CA GLY A 568 -6.39 17.57 29.57
C GLY A 568 -5.41 17.10 28.52
N VAL A 569 -5.45 17.78 27.39
CA VAL A 569 -4.49 17.65 26.28
C VAL A 569 -4.02 19.04 25.90
N ALA A 570 -2.72 19.25 25.79
CA ALA A 570 -2.14 20.45 25.18
C ALA A 570 -1.39 20.08 23.90
N ALA A 571 -1.15 21.06 23.04
CA ALA A 571 -0.35 20.86 21.85
C ALA A 571 0.58 22.05 21.59
N ILE A 572 1.70 21.80 20.93
CA ILE A 572 2.47 22.85 20.26
C ILE A 572 2.02 22.86 18.81
N THR A 573 1.40 23.96 18.39
CA THR A 573 0.87 24.12 17.03
C THR A 573 1.52 25.28 16.30
N LYS A 574 1.56 25.20 14.98
CA LYS A 574 1.84 26.34 14.09
C LYS A 574 0.71 26.52 13.09
N SER A 575 0.61 27.75 12.60
CA SER A 575 -0.29 28.12 11.51
C SER A 575 -1.79 27.88 11.81
N CYS A 576 -2.20 27.73 13.06
CA CYS A 576 -3.62 27.76 13.44
C CYS A 576 -4.11 29.21 13.59
N VAL A 577 -5.28 29.52 13.02
CA VAL A 577 -5.84 30.87 12.92
C VAL A 577 -7.19 31.01 13.61
N ASP A 578 -8.20 30.26 13.15
CA ASP A 578 -9.55 30.18 13.72
C ASP A 578 -10.34 29.00 13.13
N VAL A 579 -11.60 28.83 13.53
CA VAL A 579 -12.48 27.71 13.15
C VAL A 579 -12.89 27.69 11.67
N ASN A 580 -12.81 28.83 10.97
CA ASN A 580 -13.11 28.93 9.54
C ASN A 580 -11.85 28.84 8.67
N ASN A 581 -10.67 28.80 9.31
CA ASN A 581 -9.37 28.77 8.67
C ASN A 581 -8.61 27.50 9.11
N GLU A 582 -7.32 27.61 9.41
CA GLU A 582 -6.51 26.48 9.85
C GLU A 582 -6.71 26.20 11.35
N TYR A 583 -7.09 24.96 11.71
CA TYR A 583 -7.21 24.52 13.10
C TYR A 583 -7.00 23.01 13.26
N ILE A 584 -6.80 22.57 14.50
CA ILE A 584 -6.59 21.15 14.85
C ILE A 584 -7.64 20.74 15.87
N GLU A 585 -8.31 19.62 15.65
CA GLU A 585 -9.28 19.05 16.59
C GLU A 585 -8.73 17.77 17.23
N VAL A 586 -8.92 17.64 18.54
CA VAL A 586 -8.51 16.46 19.31
C VAL A 586 -9.72 15.61 19.64
N PHE A 587 -9.60 14.31 19.42
CA PHE A 587 -10.58 13.30 19.77
C PHE A 587 -10.00 12.29 20.76
N TYR A 588 -10.88 11.62 21.50
CA TYR A 588 -10.48 10.55 22.42
C TYR A 588 -11.49 9.41 22.44
N GLY A 589 -10.99 8.23 22.83
CA GLY A 589 -11.77 7.02 23.06
C GLY A 589 -11.31 6.34 24.34
N LEU A 590 -12.25 5.96 25.20
CA LEU A 590 -11.94 5.39 26.53
C LEU A 590 -12.15 3.89 26.54
N ASN A 591 -11.31 3.18 27.29
CA ASN A 591 -11.51 1.77 27.68
C ASN A 591 -11.75 0.82 26.48
N GLY A 592 -11.02 1.04 25.38
CA GLY A 592 -11.12 0.23 24.16
C GLY A 592 -12.08 0.77 23.10
N ALA A 593 -12.80 1.87 23.38
CA ALA A 593 -13.58 2.57 22.37
C ALA A 593 -12.68 3.30 21.37
N ALA A 594 -13.14 3.40 20.11
CA ALA A 594 -12.48 4.19 19.07
C ALA A 594 -12.48 5.69 19.43
N PRO A 595 -11.47 6.46 19.01
CA PRO A 595 -11.33 7.87 19.38
C PRO A 595 -12.21 8.78 18.52
N THR A 596 -13.53 8.73 18.74
CA THR A 596 -14.54 9.51 17.99
C THR A 596 -15.16 10.63 18.80
N THR A 597 -14.90 10.72 20.11
CA THR A 597 -15.45 11.79 20.96
C THR A 597 -14.56 13.03 20.89
N SER A 598 -15.09 14.17 20.43
CA SER A 598 -14.35 15.43 20.37
C SER A 598 -14.05 15.95 21.78
N LEU A 599 -12.79 16.31 22.02
CA LEU A 599 -12.32 16.99 23.22
C LEU A 599 -12.35 18.52 23.04
N GLY A 600 -12.09 19.00 21.83
CA GLY A 600 -12.04 20.41 21.49
C GLY A 600 -11.04 20.74 20.39
N THR A 601 -10.86 22.03 20.11
CA THR A 601 -10.05 22.53 18.99
C THR A 601 -8.95 23.50 19.44
N PHE A 602 -7.79 23.40 18.79
CA PHE A 602 -6.73 24.38 18.85
C PHE A 602 -6.93 25.40 17.73
N LEU A 603 -7.33 26.61 18.11
CA LEU A 603 -7.68 27.67 17.16
C LEU A 603 -6.56 28.67 16.90
N THR A 604 -5.52 28.77 17.74
CA THR A 604 -4.46 29.79 17.58
C THR A 604 -3.07 29.23 17.86
N SER A 605 -2.07 29.68 17.11
CA SER A 605 -0.65 29.32 17.30
C SER A 605 0.26 30.52 17.66
N PRO A 606 1.46 30.29 18.22
CA PRO A 606 1.87 29.09 18.95
C PRO A 606 1.30 29.15 20.37
N LYS A 607 0.55 28.14 20.81
CA LYS A 607 0.10 28.09 22.22
C LYS A 607 0.02 26.66 22.72
N PRO A 608 0.61 26.35 23.89
CA PRO A 608 0.16 25.23 24.70
C PRO A 608 -1.16 25.63 25.38
N THR A 609 -2.24 25.77 24.63
CA THR A 609 -3.57 25.84 25.24
C THR A 609 -3.96 24.44 25.66
N ALA A 610 -4.43 24.24 26.90
CA ALA A 610 -4.91 22.95 27.34
C ALA A 610 -6.42 22.82 27.05
N LEU A 611 -6.79 21.80 26.29
CA LEU A 611 -8.16 21.30 26.22
C LEU A 611 -8.41 20.45 27.46
N THR A 612 -9.51 20.67 28.17
CA THR A 612 -9.78 19.99 29.44
C THR A 612 -10.88 18.96 29.29
N PHE A 613 -10.73 17.82 29.98
CA PHE A 613 -11.79 16.81 30.05
C PHE A 613 -12.87 17.27 31.04
N ASN A 614 -14.14 17.10 30.66
CA ASN A 614 -15.30 17.39 31.52
C ASN A 614 -15.20 18.77 32.20
N SER A 615 -14.89 19.81 31.42
CA SER A 615 -14.73 21.19 31.90
C SER A 615 -13.71 21.34 33.05
N GLY A 616 -12.65 20.55 33.04
CA GLY A 616 -11.57 20.59 34.04
C GLY A 616 -11.75 19.64 35.23
N LEU A 617 -12.90 18.97 35.35
CA LEU A 617 -13.11 17.95 36.39
C LEU A 617 -12.35 16.65 36.10
N GLY A 618 -11.93 16.47 34.85
CA GLY A 618 -11.30 15.27 34.36
C GLY A 618 -12.27 14.15 34.03
N THR A 619 -11.77 13.06 33.46
CA THR A 619 -12.57 11.89 33.10
C THR A 619 -11.86 10.60 33.47
N ALA A 620 -12.57 9.71 34.16
CA ALA A 620 -12.00 8.45 34.61
C ALA A 620 -11.74 7.49 33.44
N PHE A 621 -10.59 6.82 33.42
CA PHE A 621 -10.21 5.90 32.37
C PHE A 621 -9.22 4.82 32.86
N TYR A 622 -9.22 3.66 32.21
CA TYR A 622 -8.18 2.62 32.36
C TYR A 622 -7.19 2.70 31.19
N THR A 623 -7.73 2.78 29.98
CA THR A 623 -7.00 3.04 28.74
C THR A 623 -7.65 4.20 28.00
N ILE A 624 -6.85 4.98 27.28
CA ILE A 624 -7.34 6.07 26.42
C ILE A 624 -6.60 6.01 25.10
N GLN A 625 -7.30 6.24 24.00
CA GLN A 625 -6.70 6.49 22.69
C GLN A 625 -6.99 7.92 22.30
N LEU A 626 -5.98 8.63 21.83
CA LEU A 626 -6.12 9.98 21.28
C LEU A 626 -6.13 9.91 19.76
N ALA A 627 -6.82 10.85 19.12
CA ALA A 627 -6.68 11.10 17.70
C ALA A 627 -6.72 12.60 17.40
N VAL A 628 -6.13 13.00 16.30
CA VAL A 628 -6.18 14.38 15.79
C VAL A 628 -6.79 14.42 14.40
N LYS A 629 -7.47 15.53 14.11
CA LYS A 629 -7.84 15.95 12.76
C LYS A 629 -7.30 17.34 12.48
N LEU A 630 -6.78 17.55 11.28
CA LEU A 630 -6.32 18.84 10.80
C LEU A 630 -7.36 19.37 9.80
N TYR A 631 -7.57 20.68 9.83
CA TYR A 631 -8.48 21.39 8.93
C TYR A 631 -7.80 22.63 8.39
N ARG A 632 -8.07 22.99 7.14
CA ARG A 632 -7.65 24.27 6.55
C ARG A 632 -8.84 25.10 6.08
N GLY A 633 -8.59 26.39 5.86
CA GLY A 633 -9.55 27.29 5.22
C GLY A 633 -9.59 27.14 3.70
N ALA A 634 -10.13 28.16 3.03
CA ALA A 634 -10.31 28.18 1.58
C ALA A 634 -8.98 28.16 0.78
N THR A 635 -7.88 28.68 1.35
CA THR A 635 -6.58 28.72 0.69
C THR A 635 -5.94 27.33 0.70
N THR A 636 -5.73 26.76 -0.48
CA THR A 636 -5.23 25.38 -0.64
C THR A 636 -3.76 25.20 -0.30
N THR A 637 -2.98 26.28 -0.20
CA THR A 637 -1.54 26.24 0.09
C THR A 637 -1.20 26.33 1.58
N ASN A 638 -2.22 26.38 2.45
CA ASN A 638 -2.03 26.44 3.89
C ASN A 638 -2.39 25.09 4.54
N SER A 639 -1.70 24.78 5.63
CA SER A 639 -2.02 23.65 6.51
C SER A 639 -1.68 24.06 7.94
N PRO A 640 -2.54 23.74 8.94
CA PRO A 640 -2.11 23.76 10.33
C PRO A 640 -0.99 22.74 10.55
N GLU A 641 -0.21 22.93 11.60
CA GLU A 641 0.92 22.05 11.92
C GLU A 641 0.84 21.63 13.39
N LEU A 642 0.95 20.33 13.65
CA LEU A 642 1.09 19.76 14.98
C LEU A 642 2.54 19.37 15.22
N GLU A 643 3.20 19.97 16.21
CA GLU A 643 4.59 19.65 16.54
C GLU A 643 4.71 18.65 17.69
N SER A 644 3.87 18.82 18.71
CA SER A 644 3.85 17.96 19.89
C SER A 644 2.43 17.91 20.46
N LEU A 645 2.03 16.75 20.97
CA LEU A 645 0.78 16.53 21.69
C LEU A 645 1.09 16.03 23.10
N MET A 646 0.62 16.75 24.12
CA MET A 646 0.86 16.48 25.52
C MET A 646 -0.42 16.00 26.19
N PHE A 647 -0.38 14.85 26.87
CA PHE A 647 -1.50 14.29 27.62
C PHE A 647 -1.25 14.36 29.13
N TYR A 648 -2.16 15.03 29.84
CA TYR A 648 -2.12 15.16 31.31
C TYR A 648 -3.08 14.17 31.96
N TYR A 649 -2.59 13.38 32.92
CA TYR A 649 -3.43 12.47 33.69
C TYR A 649 -2.94 12.33 35.13
N ILE A 650 -3.84 11.90 36.02
CA ILE A 650 -3.49 11.51 37.39
C ILE A 650 -3.84 10.03 37.57
N PRO A 651 -2.87 9.17 37.92
CA PRO A 651 -3.20 7.82 38.37
C PRO A 651 -3.95 7.86 39.71
N CYS A 652 -5.08 7.16 39.78
CA CYS A 652 -5.96 7.10 40.94
C CYS A 652 -6.04 5.65 41.45
N PRO A 653 -4.94 5.09 41.99
CA PRO A 653 -4.98 3.78 42.63
C PRO A 653 -6.04 3.73 43.74
N SER A 654 -6.69 2.58 43.88
CA SER A 654 -7.57 2.32 45.01
C SER A 654 -6.83 2.56 46.32
N THR A 655 -7.50 3.21 47.27
CA THR A 655 -6.94 3.42 48.61
C THR A 655 -6.53 2.08 49.20
N ILE A 656 -5.27 1.96 49.61
CA ILE A 656 -4.80 0.81 50.36
C ILE A 656 -5.17 1.04 51.84
N LEU A 657 -5.77 0.02 52.46
CA LEU A 657 -5.99 0.00 53.90
C LEU A 657 -4.75 -0.58 54.57
N ALA A 658 -4.37 -0.01 55.70
CA ALA A 658 -3.40 -0.59 56.60
C ALA A 658 -4.03 -0.79 57.97
N TRP A 659 -3.64 -1.85 58.67
CA TRP A 659 -3.96 -2.05 60.07
C TRP A 659 -2.77 -1.68 60.93
N GLN A 660 -3.05 -0.90 61.97
CA GLN A 660 -2.07 -0.55 62.99
C GLN A 660 -2.54 -1.10 64.33
N PHE A 661 -1.67 -1.85 64.98
CA PHE A 661 -1.92 -2.41 66.30
C PHE A 661 -0.60 -2.63 67.03
N ARG A 662 -0.70 -2.73 68.36
CA ARG A 662 0.43 -2.94 69.24
C ARG A 662 0.43 -4.36 69.76
N ILE A 663 1.50 -5.08 69.48
CA ILE A 663 1.74 -6.44 69.99
C ILE A 663 2.41 -6.33 71.35
N GLU A 664 1.87 -7.08 72.30
CA GLU A 664 2.41 -7.21 73.65
C GLU A 664 3.53 -8.25 73.65
N CYS A 665 4.72 -7.88 74.12
CA CYS A 665 5.86 -8.77 74.28
C CYS A 665 6.19 -8.85 75.76
N THR A 666 5.66 -9.86 76.45
CA THR A 666 5.91 -10.10 77.88
C THR A 666 6.83 -11.31 78.08
N ASP A 667 7.74 -11.18 79.06
CA ASP A 667 8.50 -12.27 79.68
C ASP A 667 9.35 -13.13 78.71
N GLU A 668 9.51 -14.43 79.03
CA GLU A 668 10.48 -15.37 78.43
C GLU A 668 10.33 -15.58 76.91
N ASN A 669 9.14 -15.29 76.33
CA ASN A 669 8.83 -15.53 74.90
C ASN A 669 8.97 -14.27 74.02
N SER A 670 9.44 -13.15 74.58
CA SER A 670 9.61 -11.88 73.85
C SER A 670 10.56 -12.02 72.65
N ALA A 671 11.69 -12.73 72.81
CA ALA A 671 12.66 -12.98 71.74
C ALA A 671 12.07 -13.81 70.59
N GLU A 672 11.28 -14.84 70.90
CA GLU A 672 10.61 -15.68 69.89
C GLU A 672 9.53 -14.91 69.14
N THR A 673 8.77 -14.07 69.84
CA THR A 673 7.72 -13.22 69.25
C THR A 673 8.31 -12.20 68.27
N ILE A 674 9.41 -11.57 68.64
CA ILE A 674 10.18 -10.66 67.79
C ILE A 674 10.71 -11.41 66.57
N ALA A 675 11.38 -12.55 66.77
CA ALA A 675 11.94 -13.33 65.67
C ALA A 675 10.87 -13.80 64.68
N ALA A 676 9.68 -14.17 65.16
CA ALA A 676 8.54 -14.52 64.32
C ALA A 676 8.03 -13.31 63.50
N MET A 677 7.98 -12.13 64.09
CA MET A 677 7.60 -10.88 63.39
C MET A 677 8.64 -10.45 62.35
N GLU A 678 9.93 -10.57 62.67
CA GLU A 678 11.02 -10.30 61.73
C GLU A 678 11.00 -11.31 60.58
N ALA A 679 10.79 -12.60 60.87
CA ALA A 679 10.62 -13.61 59.84
C ALA A 679 9.43 -13.31 58.91
N ILE A 680 8.29 -12.88 59.47
CA ILE A 680 7.12 -12.45 58.68
C ILE A 680 7.46 -11.21 57.83
N ARG A 681 8.11 -10.19 58.41
CA ARG A 681 8.54 -8.97 57.70
C ARG A 681 9.48 -9.27 56.54
N ASP A 682 10.42 -10.18 56.76
CA ASP A 682 11.50 -10.50 55.82
C ASP A 682 11.06 -11.51 54.76
N THR A 683 9.85 -12.07 54.87
CA THR A 683 9.28 -12.88 53.79
C THR A 683 8.94 -12.02 52.56
N ASN A 684 9.30 -12.52 51.38
CA ASN A 684 8.93 -11.89 50.11
C ASN A 684 7.49 -12.23 49.67
N THR A 685 6.76 -13.04 50.45
CA THR A 685 5.39 -13.48 50.18
C THR A 685 4.39 -12.71 51.05
N LEU A 686 3.16 -12.51 50.55
CA LEU A 686 2.07 -11.98 51.37
C LEU A 686 1.69 -12.99 52.46
N VAL A 687 1.29 -12.49 53.62
CA VAL A 687 0.83 -13.34 54.74
C VAL A 687 -0.65 -13.13 55.00
N ALA A 688 -1.34 -14.21 55.37
CA ALA A 688 -2.72 -14.14 55.81
C ALA A 688 -2.82 -13.46 57.19
N PHE A 689 -3.66 -12.45 57.29
CA PHE A 689 -3.95 -11.71 58.52
C PHE A 689 -5.43 -11.80 58.85
N TYR A 690 -5.71 -12.21 60.08
CA TYR A 690 -7.07 -12.26 60.62
C TYR A 690 -7.16 -11.25 61.77
N PRO A 691 -7.72 -10.04 61.53
CA PRO A 691 -7.84 -9.01 62.57
C PRO A 691 -8.63 -9.47 63.80
N SER A 692 -9.53 -10.44 63.61
CA SER A 692 -10.33 -11.00 64.70
C SER A 692 -9.62 -12.11 65.50
N GLY A 693 -8.47 -12.59 65.02
CA GLY A 693 -7.80 -13.80 65.50
C GLY A 693 -8.44 -15.11 65.04
N ASP A 694 -9.69 -15.11 64.57
CA ASP A 694 -10.38 -16.32 64.12
C ASP A 694 -10.09 -16.60 62.65
N VAL A 695 -9.43 -17.74 62.39
CA VAL A 695 -9.04 -18.18 61.04
C VAL A 695 -10.23 -18.54 60.15
N ASN A 696 -11.43 -18.68 60.73
CA ASN A 696 -12.68 -18.93 59.97
C ASN A 696 -13.39 -17.63 59.55
N LYS A 697 -12.85 -16.46 59.92
CA LYS A 697 -13.40 -15.15 59.56
C LYS A 697 -12.60 -14.53 58.41
N THR A 698 -13.00 -13.32 57.99
CA THR A 698 -12.37 -12.58 56.88
C THR A 698 -10.85 -12.50 57.08
N SER A 699 -10.12 -13.02 56.10
CA SER A 699 -8.68 -12.93 56.02
C SER A 699 -8.28 -11.77 55.09
N TYR A 700 -7.07 -11.27 55.29
CA TYR A 700 -6.47 -10.26 54.43
C TYR A 700 -5.05 -10.71 54.09
N ASN A 701 -4.68 -10.67 52.82
CA ASN A 701 -3.31 -10.89 52.39
C ASN A 701 -2.54 -9.59 52.54
N ILE A 702 -1.66 -9.54 53.55
CA ILE A 702 -0.98 -8.33 53.95
C ILE A 702 0.53 -8.40 53.70
N LYS A 703 1.16 -7.23 53.72
CA LYS A 703 2.60 -7.07 53.87
C LYS A 703 2.90 -6.30 55.15
N LEU A 704 3.78 -6.81 56.00
CA LEU A 704 4.24 -6.08 57.19
C LEU A 704 5.27 -5.04 56.74
N THR A 705 4.92 -3.75 56.84
CA THR A 705 5.76 -2.66 56.31
C THR A 705 6.44 -1.83 57.37
N GLN A 706 5.92 -1.83 58.59
CA GLN A 706 6.58 -1.21 59.73
C GLN A 706 6.54 -2.15 60.93
N LEU A 707 7.73 -2.43 61.45
CA LEU A 707 7.95 -3.03 62.76
C LEU A 707 8.66 -1.97 63.60
N GLY A 708 7.99 -1.45 64.63
CA GLY A 708 8.54 -0.40 65.49
C GLY A 708 9.84 -0.84 66.18
N GLU A 709 10.67 0.13 66.56
CA GLU A 709 11.86 -0.13 67.38
C GLU A 709 11.44 -0.77 68.71
N GLN A 710 12.24 -1.73 69.17
CA GLN A 710 11.98 -2.44 70.42
C GLN A 710 12.11 -1.47 71.59
N VAL A 711 11.00 -1.14 72.24
CA VAL A 711 11.02 -0.38 73.49
C VAL A 711 10.86 -1.36 74.64
N MET A 712 11.96 -1.61 75.36
CA MET A 712 11.96 -2.41 76.58
C MET A 712 11.95 -1.48 77.80
N PHE A 713 11.04 -1.73 78.73
CA PHE A 713 11.06 -1.11 80.05
C PHE A 713 11.41 -2.18 81.09
N GLU A 714 12.43 -1.92 81.92
CA GLU A 714 12.68 -2.73 83.11
C GLU A 714 11.88 -2.14 84.29
N GLU A 715 10.71 -2.71 84.56
CA GLU A 715 9.91 -2.37 85.73
C GLU A 715 9.81 -3.62 86.64
N GLN A 716 10.32 -3.50 87.87
CA GLN A 716 10.13 -4.48 88.97
C GLN A 716 10.31 -5.97 88.60
N GLY A 717 11.33 -6.33 87.81
CA GLY A 717 11.72 -7.72 87.56
C GLY A 717 10.96 -8.45 86.45
N ALA A 718 10.05 -7.77 85.73
CA ALA A 718 9.44 -8.26 84.50
C ALA A 718 9.89 -7.41 83.29
N LYS A 719 10.27 -8.06 82.18
CA LYS A 719 10.56 -7.38 80.92
C LYS A 719 9.24 -7.25 80.15
N GLN A 720 8.66 -6.06 80.15
CA GLN A 720 7.49 -5.76 79.35
C GLN A 720 7.87 -4.78 78.24
N GLY A 721 7.54 -5.16 77.01
CA GLY A 721 7.77 -4.34 75.82
C GLY A 721 6.58 -4.38 74.87
N TYR A 722 6.54 -3.41 73.97
CA TYR A 722 5.50 -3.31 72.96
C TYR A 722 6.13 -3.14 71.59
N LEU A 723 5.54 -3.79 70.57
CA LEU A 723 5.90 -3.60 69.18
C LEU A 723 4.73 -2.95 68.45
N ASP A 724 4.96 -1.74 67.92
CA ASP A 724 4.00 -1.11 67.02
C ASP A 724 4.14 -1.73 65.63
N VAL A 725 3.07 -2.36 65.15
CA VAL A 725 3.04 -3.09 63.88
C VAL A 725 2.10 -2.39 62.91
N THR A 726 2.57 -2.17 61.68
CA THR A 726 1.72 -1.75 60.55
C THR A 726 1.72 -2.81 59.46
N CYS A 727 0.51 -3.25 59.11
CA CYS A 727 0.24 -4.26 58.09
C CYS A 727 -0.53 -3.62 56.93
N GLU A 728 0.00 -3.65 55.71
CA GLU A 728 -0.64 -3.10 54.51
C GLU A 728 -1.47 -4.17 53.80
N GLU A 729 -2.74 -3.89 53.52
CA GLU A 729 -3.61 -4.73 52.71
C GLU A 729 -3.13 -4.73 51.26
N VAL A 730 -2.75 -5.89 50.74
CA VAL A 730 -2.44 -6.01 49.32
C VAL A 730 -3.62 -6.61 48.57
N PHE A 731 -4.24 -7.66 49.13
CA PHE A 731 -5.48 -8.23 48.63
C PHE A 731 -6.38 -8.66 49.79
N LYS A 732 -7.69 -8.51 49.63
CA LYS A 732 -8.66 -9.17 50.51
C LYS A 732 -8.61 -10.69 50.25
N GLY A 733 -8.36 -11.48 51.29
CA GLY A 733 -8.15 -12.93 51.21
C GLY A 733 -9.34 -13.75 51.67
#